data_AF-T0Q003-F1
#
_entry.id   AF-T0Q003-F1
#
_cell.length_a   1.000
_cell.length_b   1.000
_cell.length_c   1.000
_cell.angle_alpha   90.00
_cell.angle_beta   90.00
_cell.angle_gamma   90.00
#
_symmetry.space_group_name_H-M   'P 1'
#
loop_
_entity.id
_entity.type
_entity.pdbx_description
1 polymer ?
#
loop_
_entity_poly.entity_id
_entity_poly.type
_entity_poly.pdbx_seq_one_letter_code
_entity_poly.pdbx_strand_id
1 'polypeptide(L)'
;MPQYPDCALVGSAKVAWTALGDLFQRGPPLLETGYVPTLRLPKIVVSSVEPRGDDLVLSLPLSDQKMQKMATRYPNATARPPVQPANASQAHADFFRAWGPKKPRQVTIVPGADIRFHDGWDTELHAHLSTDAKCIRPSNQLVLAHLVIDPRRGAPSLALATRPRDTIATLVVLLAPEDPHELHLKLERNGATHAWSEASEDPVQYAFLPVGASLVAAKSHGASPRVALVFHVTGSSALSYDDTGAIRRVDALLSKLSASSTIGVVRGIQMDLCRNCTTPEWSALPPLHKAFLHGLLRSAAYDVGLAAYSQHFGIQHFDPHPASPGAALVDMRDVKLDELVATGEGARYEYSVVLVFWPKRHLFQALGVAAFASAMRSFAPAAAHPYAVAITNAFGTEYLRTDSTAASHEALLQWLCDEDNVDGICRYLSAEALVDATCPWSLLAPWIQQQLAKYGWTPLAKAMNDLVARWCVDHAASLVASLAGVTDAPVCAPLEQDFVYECIRQLWVTLHTALLNPRVGATMQDDVLQRLLTDALHIEHYCYDQADMARWINARLPANHLLMLPTDVFSIIESFVWPTTSPVADIFGGMHSCSLLLGAMATALVHNAALNASPRVPCTWHCDDGSGTETVVAVSVSRLLSLLERNPRQKIEVAFLDDCRQSGTRFVRATLARVGNVSAKSLTNRFDLVAHVQRETSFLQQLRG
;
A
#
# COMPACT_ATOMS: atom_id res chain seq x y z
N MET A 1 9.47 -0.04 24.59
CA MET A 1 9.06 0.36 23.24
C MET A 1 10.24 1.07 22.57
N PRO A 2 10.87 0.51 21.53
CA PRO A 2 11.83 1.27 20.74
C PRO A 2 11.06 2.13 19.73
N GLN A 3 11.44 3.41 19.65
CA GLN A 3 10.98 4.36 18.63
C GLN A 3 11.61 3.96 17.29
N TYR A 4 10.78 3.60 16.32
CA TYR A 4 11.20 3.41 14.93
C TYR A 4 11.34 4.77 14.24
N PRO A 5 12.50 5.13 13.67
CA PRO A 5 12.63 6.27 12.78
C PRO A 5 12.56 5.76 11.34
N ASP A 6 11.36 5.54 10.80
CA ASP A 6 11.17 5.22 9.36
C ASP A 6 9.73 5.49 8.90
N CYS A 7 9.26 6.75 9.01
CA CYS A 7 7.92 7.17 8.54
C CYS A 7 7.94 8.33 7.53
N ALA A 8 9.10 8.74 7.01
CA ALA A 8 9.18 9.92 6.13
C ALA A 8 9.02 9.64 4.63
N LEU A 9 8.88 8.38 4.21
CA LEU A 9 8.60 8.00 2.82
C LEU A 9 7.23 7.33 2.69
N VAL A 10 6.18 8.02 3.15
CA VAL A 10 4.81 7.67 2.74
C VAL A 10 4.65 8.09 1.28
N GLY A 11 4.87 7.12 0.38
CA GLY A 11 4.85 7.26 -1.07
C GLY A 11 3.45 7.56 -1.61
N SER A 12 3.07 8.83 -1.64
CA SER A 12 1.81 9.30 -2.21
C SER A 12 1.85 9.34 -3.74
N ALA A 13 0.67 9.26 -4.38
CA ALA A 13 0.52 9.44 -5.83
C ALA A 13 1.09 10.80 -6.25
N LYS A 14 0.93 11.79 -5.38
CA LYS A 14 1.52 13.11 -5.48
C LYS A 14 3.04 13.06 -5.59
N VAL A 15 3.76 12.26 -4.82
CA VAL A 15 5.24 12.16 -4.94
C VAL A 15 5.64 11.57 -6.29
N ALA A 16 4.95 10.54 -6.77
CA ALA A 16 5.22 9.98 -8.09
C ALA A 16 4.96 11.00 -9.20
N TRP A 17 3.81 11.67 -9.12
CA TRP A 17 3.40 12.71 -10.04
C TRP A 17 4.31 13.93 -9.98
N THR A 18 4.75 14.36 -8.81
CA THR A 18 5.71 15.45 -8.63
C THR A 18 7.07 15.05 -9.20
N ALA A 19 7.58 13.84 -8.94
CA ALA A 19 8.84 13.38 -9.53
C ALA A 19 8.77 13.33 -11.07
N LEU A 20 7.61 12.98 -11.63
CA LEU A 20 7.32 13.05 -13.05
C LEU A 20 7.19 14.47 -13.57
N GLY A 21 6.48 15.31 -12.83
CA GLY A 21 6.43 16.75 -13.03
C GLY A 21 7.84 17.29 -13.10
N ASP A 22 8.71 16.98 -12.16
CA ASP A 22 10.10 17.41 -12.16
C ASP A 22 10.90 16.82 -13.34
N LEU A 23 10.63 15.58 -13.75
CA LEU A 23 11.29 14.94 -14.89
C LEU A 23 10.84 15.51 -16.26
N PHE A 24 9.59 15.94 -16.40
CA PHE A 24 8.98 16.41 -17.65
C PHE A 24 8.81 17.93 -17.72
N GLN A 25 8.40 18.57 -16.62
CA GLN A 25 8.35 20.02 -16.39
C GLN A 25 9.71 20.64 -16.08
N ARG A 26 10.81 19.88 -16.03
CA ARG A 26 12.13 20.46 -16.37
C ARG A 26 12.19 20.85 -17.87
N GLY A 27 11.24 21.66 -18.34
CA GLY A 27 11.64 22.89 -19.02
C GLY A 27 12.36 23.78 -18.01
N PRO A 28 13.02 24.86 -18.43
CA PRO A 28 13.65 25.77 -17.48
C PRO A 28 12.74 26.06 -16.29
N PRO A 29 13.17 26.01 -15.01
CA PRO A 29 12.48 26.72 -13.95
C PRO A 29 12.16 28.13 -14.46
N LEU A 30 10.92 28.32 -14.87
CA LEU A 30 10.44 29.58 -15.41
C LEU A 30 10.30 30.47 -14.18
N LEU A 31 11.22 31.43 -14.07
CA LEU A 31 11.29 32.51 -13.08
C LEU A 31 12.17 32.27 -11.84
N GLU A 32 13.22 31.46 -11.94
CA GLU A 32 14.41 31.70 -11.09
C GLU A 32 15.53 32.28 -11.96
N THR A 33 15.65 33.61 -11.92
CA THR A 33 16.76 34.35 -12.53
C THR A 33 17.87 34.47 -11.50
N GLY A 34 19.07 33.97 -11.85
CA GLY A 34 20.26 34.11 -11.03
C GLY A 34 21.38 34.80 -11.82
N TYR A 35 22.06 35.76 -11.19
CA TYR A 35 23.28 36.36 -11.70
C TYR A 35 24.49 35.52 -11.28
N VAL A 36 25.50 35.42 -12.16
CA VAL A 36 26.87 35.16 -11.72
C VAL A 36 27.77 36.25 -12.32
N PRO A 37 28.51 37.02 -11.50
CA PRO A 37 29.37 38.13 -11.95
C PRO A 37 30.51 37.78 -12.90
N THR A 38 30.65 36.51 -13.29
CA THR A 38 31.84 35.99 -13.95
C THR A 38 31.72 35.83 -15.46
N LEU A 39 30.53 35.98 -16.05
CA LEU A 39 30.41 35.95 -17.52
C LEU A 39 30.94 37.26 -18.10
N ARG A 40 32.21 37.22 -18.50
CA ARG A 40 32.86 38.23 -19.33
C ARG A 40 31.95 38.60 -20.50
N LEU A 41 31.84 39.88 -20.83
CA LEU A 41 31.09 40.34 -22.00
C LEU A 41 31.60 39.61 -23.27
N PRO A 42 30.70 39.06 -24.12
CA PRO A 42 31.11 38.30 -25.28
C PRO A 42 31.88 39.20 -26.26
N LYS A 43 32.97 38.66 -26.82
CA LYS A 43 33.55 39.22 -28.04
C LYS A 43 32.81 38.64 -29.24
N ILE A 44 32.11 39.52 -29.94
CA ILE A 44 31.25 39.13 -31.06
C ILE A 44 31.96 39.49 -32.35
N VAL A 45 32.09 38.54 -33.26
CA VAL A 45 32.53 38.79 -34.63
C VAL A 45 31.30 38.77 -35.52
N VAL A 46 31.09 39.86 -36.26
CA VAL A 46 30.00 39.95 -37.24
C VAL A 46 30.59 39.78 -38.62
N SER A 47 30.27 38.66 -39.27
CA SER A 47 30.75 38.36 -40.63
C SER A 47 30.15 39.36 -41.62
N SER A 48 31.00 40.06 -42.39
CA SER A 48 30.51 40.98 -43.42
C SER A 48 30.03 40.23 -44.66
N VAL A 49 28.95 40.73 -45.27
CA VAL A 49 28.39 40.23 -46.53
C VAL A 49 29.38 40.37 -47.71
N GLU A 50 30.43 41.18 -47.59
CA GLU A 50 31.49 41.30 -48.59
C GLU A 50 32.84 40.74 -48.08
N PRO A 51 33.53 39.88 -48.86
CA PRO A 51 34.77 39.22 -48.48
C PRO A 51 35.98 40.15 -48.70
N ARG A 52 35.99 41.30 -48.02
CA ARG A 52 37.16 42.21 -47.97
C ARG A 52 37.77 42.20 -46.56
N GLY A 53 38.35 41.05 -46.21
CA GLY A 53 39.50 40.92 -45.31
C GLY A 53 39.36 41.17 -43.81
N ASP A 54 38.44 42.03 -43.35
CA ASP A 54 38.44 42.47 -41.95
C ASP A 54 37.13 42.12 -41.22
N ASP A 55 37.13 40.94 -40.60
CA ASP A 55 36.11 40.56 -39.61
C ASP A 55 36.05 41.62 -38.50
N LEU A 56 34.87 42.22 -38.31
CA LEU A 56 34.68 43.26 -37.29
C LEU A 56 34.52 42.62 -35.93
N VAL A 57 35.60 42.59 -35.14
CA VAL A 57 35.56 42.18 -33.74
C VAL A 57 34.94 43.30 -32.90
N LEU A 58 33.76 43.03 -32.36
CA LEU A 58 33.02 43.89 -31.45
C LEU A 58 33.34 43.50 -30.00
N SER A 59 34.06 44.37 -29.30
CA SER A 59 34.15 44.34 -27.84
C SER A 59 33.00 45.15 -27.25
N LEU A 60 32.21 44.53 -26.36
CA LEU A 60 31.14 45.18 -25.60
C LEU A 60 31.69 45.81 -24.29
N PRO A 61 31.09 46.89 -23.76
CA PRO A 61 29.98 47.66 -24.36
C PRO A 61 30.44 48.41 -25.61
N LEU A 62 29.56 48.52 -26.61
CA LEU A 62 29.89 49.14 -27.89
C LEU A 62 30.04 50.65 -27.71
N SER A 63 31.13 51.24 -28.21
CA SER A 63 31.16 52.69 -28.38
C SER A 63 30.11 53.13 -29.41
N ASP A 64 29.56 54.32 -29.25
CA ASP A 64 28.59 54.90 -30.20
C ASP A 64 29.09 54.84 -31.65
N GLN A 65 30.39 55.04 -31.87
CA GLN A 65 31.02 54.96 -33.19
C GLN A 65 31.00 53.54 -33.78
N LYS A 66 31.19 52.49 -32.96
CA LYS A 66 31.08 51.09 -33.41
C LYS A 66 29.63 50.69 -33.67
N MET A 67 28.68 51.15 -32.84
CA MET A 67 27.24 50.97 -33.10
C MET A 67 26.81 51.62 -34.41
N GLN A 68 27.28 52.85 -34.67
CA GLN A 68 27.03 53.54 -35.94
C GLN A 68 27.55 52.72 -37.12
N LYS A 69 28.81 52.26 -37.08
CA LYS A 69 29.37 51.41 -38.14
C LYS A 69 28.56 50.11 -38.37
N MET A 70 28.04 49.49 -37.31
CA MET A 70 27.24 48.27 -37.44
C MET A 70 25.86 48.56 -38.03
N ALA A 71 25.16 49.59 -37.56
CA ALA A 71 23.88 50.01 -38.11
C ALA A 71 23.97 50.42 -39.58
N THR A 72 25.12 50.97 -40.00
CA THR A 72 25.36 51.30 -41.41
C THR A 72 25.56 50.07 -42.31
N ARG A 73 25.98 48.94 -41.76
CA ARG A 73 26.18 47.67 -42.50
C ARG A 73 24.90 46.86 -42.68
N TYR A 74 23.89 47.10 -41.85
CA TYR A 74 22.58 46.45 -41.91
C TYR A 74 21.41 47.45 -42.09
N PRO A 75 21.41 48.29 -43.14
CA PRO A 75 20.34 49.24 -43.36
C PRO A 75 19.08 48.53 -43.86
N ASN A 76 18.05 48.47 -43.01
CA ASN A 76 16.70 47.97 -43.28
C ASN A 76 16.51 46.45 -43.42
N ALA A 77 16.08 45.81 -42.34
CA ALA A 77 15.05 44.76 -42.40
C ALA A 77 13.71 45.35 -41.91
N THR A 78 13.23 46.41 -42.57
CA THR A 78 11.79 46.68 -42.52
C THR A 78 11.16 45.74 -43.54
N ALA A 79 10.25 44.88 -43.10
CA ALA A 79 9.28 44.26 -44.00
C ALA A 79 8.73 45.36 -44.93
N ARG A 80 9.05 45.32 -46.23
CA ARG A 80 8.56 46.30 -47.21
C ARG A 80 7.75 45.58 -48.28
N PRO A 81 6.56 46.08 -48.68
CA PRO A 81 6.13 45.91 -50.06
C PRO A 81 6.95 46.88 -50.96
N PRO A 82 7.20 46.53 -52.23
CA PRO A 82 8.29 47.10 -53.02
C PRO A 82 7.85 48.33 -53.83
N VAL A 83 8.65 49.40 -53.81
CA VAL A 83 8.73 50.39 -54.92
C VAL A 83 10.16 50.97 -54.95
N GLN A 84 10.83 50.91 -56.12
CA GLN A 84 12.11 51.58 -56.41
C GLN A 84 11.95 53.12 -56.44
N PRO A 85 13.03 53.91 -56.28
CA PRO A 85 13.61 54.48 -57.49
C PRO A 85 15.14 54.63 -57.50
N ALA A 86 15.60 54.90 -58.72
CA ALA A 86 16.95 55.03 -59.21
C ALA A 86 17.70 56.27 -58.69
N ASN A 87 19.01 56.08 -58.45
CA ASN A 87 20.15 56.93 -58.85
C ASN A 87 21.29 56.75 -57.84
N ALA A 88 22.21 55.86 -58.19
CA ALA A 88 23.38 55.50 -57.42
C ALA A 88 24.53 56.49 -57.69
N SER A 89 24.48 57.67 -57.06
CA SER A 89 25.66 58.54 -56.90
C SER A 89 25.51 59.62 -55.82
N GLN A 90 24.31 59.82 -55.24
CA GLN A 90 24.08 60.73 -54.12
C GLN A 90 24.01 60.03 -52.74
N ALA A 91 24.08 58.69 -52.69
CA ALA A 91 23.78 57.90 -51.50
C ALA A 91 24.88 57.89 -50.42
N HIS A 92 26.12 58.28 -50.75
CA HIS A 92 27.24 58.24 -49.79
C HIS A 92 27.35 59.52 -48.95
N ALA A 93 26.84 60.65 -49.44
CA ALA A 93 26.93 61.95 -48.77
C ALA A 93 25.70 62.27 -47.89
N ASP A 94 24.51 61.78 -48.25
CA ASP A 94 23.29 61.97 -47.45
C ASP A 94 23.16 60.96 -46.28
N PHE A 95 23.95 59.90 -46.31
CA PHE A 95 23.95 58.86 -45.28
C PHE A 95 24.60 59.32 -43.97
N PHE A 96 25.63 60.18 -44.04
CA PHE A 96 26.25 60.78 -42.85
C PHE A 96 25.38 61.84 -42.17
N ARG A 97 24.33 62.36 -42.83
CA ARG A 97 23.32 63.23 -42.20
C ARG A 97 22.20 62.47 -41.47
N ALA A 98 22.15 61.14 -41.56
CA ALA A 98 21.02 60.35 -41.04
C ALA A 98 21.04 60.11 -39.51
N TRP A 99 22.17 60.38 -38.83
CA TRP A 99 22.37 60.11 -37.40
C TRP A 99 22.59 61.38 -36.54
N GLY A 100 22.18 62.55 -37.04
CA GLY A 100 22.05 63.74 -36.20
C GLY A 100 20.90 63.61 -35.16
N PRO A 101 20.87 64.43 -34.11
CA PRO A 101 19.90 64.38 -32.99
C PRO A 101 18.41 64.56 -33.35
N LYS A 102 18.07 64.59 -34.65
CA LYS A 102 16.73 64.90 -35.17
C LYS A 102 16.06 63.79 -35.99
N LYS A 103 16.70 62.65 -36.25
CA LYS A 103 16.05 61.49 -36.92
C LYS A 103 15.81 60.33 -35.94
N PRO A 104 14.68 59.62 -36.07
CA PRO A 104 14.25 58.69 -35.05
C PRO A 104 15.09 57.41 -35.14
N ARG A 105 15.88 57.13 -34.09
CA ARG A 105 16.79 55.97 -34.00
C ARG A 105 16.03 54.68 -34.37
N GLN A 106 16.58 53.87 -35.27
CA GLN A 106 15.95 52.64 -35.79
C GLN A 106 16.47 51.40 -35.05
N VAL A 107 15.61 50.37 -34.93
CA VAL A 107 16.01 49.06 -34.39
C VAL A 107 16.90 48.37 -35.43
N THR A 108 18.05 47.87 -34.98
CA THR A 108 18.95 47.04 -35.79
C THR A 108 18.84 45.59 -35.33
N ILE A 109 18.57 44.67 -36.25
CA ILE A 109 18.53 43.22 -36.01
C ILE A 109 19.61 42.59 -36.88
N VAL A 110 20.55 41.88 -36.24
CA VAL A 110 21.59 41.12 -36.92
C VAL A 110 21.26 39.63 -36.77
N PRO A 111 21.05 38.88 -37.86
CA PRO A 111 20.75 37.45 -37.79
C PRO A 111 21.84 36.67 -37.03
N GLY A 112 21.44 35.66 -36.27
CA GLY A 112 22.35 34.82 -35.49
C GLY A 112 23.39 34.08 -36.35
N ALA A 113 23.03 33.75 -37.59
CA ALA A 113 23.93 33.12 -38.55
C ALA A 113 25.14 34.00 -38.94
N ASP A 114 25.02 35.33 -38.80
CA ASP A 114 26.08 36.29 -39.11
C ASP A 114 26.99 36.57 -37.90
N ILE A 115 26.68 35.96 -36.76
CA ILE A 115 27.34 36.22 -35.47
C ILE A 115 28.15 35.00 -35.05
N ARG A 116 29.42 35.23 -34.73
CA ARG A 116 30.30 34.21 -34.13
C ARG A 116 30.87 34.72 -32.81
N PHE A 117 30.94 33.84 -31.82
CA PHE A 117 31.58 34.12 -30.53
C PHE A 117 33.06 33.72 -30.61
N HIS A 118 33.97 34.65 -30.35
CA HIS A 118 35.41 34.41 -30.55
C HIS A 118 36.07 33.59 -29.42
N ASP A 119 35.43 33.54 -28.26
CA ASP A 119 36.00 33.01 -27.01
C ASP A 119 35.19 31.83 -26.42
N GLY A 120 34.34 31.15 -27.21
CA GLY A 120 33.52 30.02 -26.72
C GLY A 120 32.44 30.39 -25.70
N TRP A 121 32.08 31.68 -25.64
CA TRP A 121 31.16 32.25 -24.66
C TRP A 121 29.77 31.57 -24.63
N ASP A 122 29.28 31.12 -25.77
CA ASP A 122 28.04 30.36 -25.90
C ASP A 122 28.10 29.00 -25.20
N THR A 123 29.26 28.35 -25.21
CA THR A 123 29.52 27.10 -24.49
C THR A 123 29.58 27.33 -22.98
N GLU A 124 30.22 28.43 -22.54
CA GLU A 124 30.23 28.83 -21.13
C GLU A 124 28.83 29.20 -20.63
N LEU A 125 28.07 29.96 -21.43
CA LEU A 125 26.68 30.29 -21.14
C LEU A 125 25.83 29.01 -21.04
N HIS A 126 26.00 28.06 -21.96
CA HIS A 126 25.29 26.78 -21.91
C HIS A 126 25.66 25.97 -20.66
N ALA A 127 26.95 25.85 -20.35
CA ALA A 127 27.43 25.17 -19.15
C ALA A 127 26.80 25.82 -17.91
N HIS A 128 26.93 27.14 -17.76
CA HIS A 128 26.34 27.89 -16.66
C HIS A 128 24.83 27.66 -16.50
N LEU A 129 24.08 27.80 -17.59
CA LEU A 129 22.63 27.61 -17.58
C LEU A 129 22.23 26.16 -17.29
N SER A 130 23.08 25.17 -17.60
CA SER A 130 22.78 23.75 -17.40
C SER A 130 23.27 23.18 -16.07
N THR A 131 24.40 23.66 -15.54
CA THR A 131 25.03 23.16 -14.31
C THR A 131 24.72 24.03 -13.10
N ASP A 132 24.91 25.34 -13.23
CA ASP A 132 24.91 26.26 -12.09
C ASP A 132 23.51 26.78 -11.83
N ALA A 133 22.92 27.44 -12.83
CA ALA A 133 21.58 27.99 -12.76
C ALA A 133 20.51 26.88 -12.92
N LYS A 134 20.88 25.75 -13.54
CA LYS A 134 19.99 24.60 -13.81
C LYS A 134 18.70 25.00 -14.54
N CYS A 135 18.77 26.08 -15.30
CA CYS A 135 17.71 26.64 -16.13
C CYS A 135 17.54 25.87 -17.44
N ILE A 136 18.51 25.10 -17.91
CA ILE A 136 18.32 24.24 -19.09
C ILE A 136 18.89 22.85 -18.80
N ARG A 137 18.50 21.84 -19.59
CA ARG A 137 19.14 20.52 -19.51
C ARG A 137 20.50 20.58 -20.22
N PRO A 138 21.51 19.80 -19.77
CA PRO A 138 22.78 19.67 -20.49
C PRO A 138 22.61 19.20 -21.94
N SER A 139 21.52 18.48 -22.25
CA SER A 139 21.19 18.02 -23.60
C SER A 139 20.46 19.06 -24.47
N ASN A 140 19.99 20.17 -23.90
CA ASN A 140 19.36 21.23 -24.70
C ASN A 140 20.43 21.97 -25.51
N GLN A 141 20.07 22.56 -26.63
CA GLN A 141 20.98 23.39 -27.41
C GLN A 141 20.56 24.86 -27.33
N LEU A 142 21.55 25.75 -27.32
CA LEU A 142 21.33 27.19 -27.48
C LEU A 142 21.63 27.56 -28.92
N VAL A 143 20.60 27.92 -29.67
CA VAL A 143 20.71 28.36 -31.06
C VAL A 143 20.49 29.87 -31.10
N LEU A 144 21.52 30.65 -31.39
CA LEU A 144 21.38 32.10 -31.51
C LEU A 144 20.44 32.45 -32.66
N ALA A 145 19.33 33.12 -32.34
CA ALA A 145 18.36 33.58 -33.33
C ALA A 145 18.82 34.90 -33.96
N HIS A 146 19.12 35.90 -33.13
CA HIS A 146 19.55 37.22 -33.59
C HIS A 146 20.12 38.10 -32.45
N LEU A 147 20.91 39.11 -32.81
CA LEU A 147 21.29 40.24 -31.95
C LEU A 147 20.39 41.44 -32.26
N VAL A 148 19.92 42.09 -31.21
CA VAL A 148 19.07 43.28 -31.27
C VAL A 148 19.81 44.46 -30.69
N ILE A 149 19.85 45.57 -31.44
CA ILE A 149 20.14 46.90 -30.90
C ILE A 149 18.88 47.73 -31.05
N ASP A 150 18.21 47.95 -29.92
CA ASP A 150 16.91 48.58 -29.85
C ASP A 150 16.98 49.89 -29.07
N PRO A 151 17.10 51.03 -29.77
CA PRO A 151 17.14 52.36 -29.16
C PRO A 151 15.79 52.85 -28.64
N ARG A 152 14.68 52.14 -28.93
CA ARG A 152 13.33 52.52 -28.50
C ARG A 152 12.76 51.59 -27.43
N ARG A 153 13.50 50.54 -27.06
CA ARG A 153 13.09 49.47 -26.15
C ARG A 153 11.75 48.82 -26.55
N GLY A 154 11.42 48.75 -27.85
CA GLY A 154 10.22 48.11 -28.36
C GLY A 154 10.22 46.59 -28.18
N ALA A 155 9.13 46.03 -27.63
CA ALA A 155 8.95 44.58 -27.51
C ALA A 155 9.09 43.78 -28.83
N PRO A 156 8.58 44.29 -29.98
CA PRO A 156 8.62 43.55 -31.24
C PRO A 156 10.03 43.21 -31.73
N SER A 157 11.06 43.94 -31.30
CA SER A 157 12.43 43.61 -31.70
C SER A 157 12.99 42.37 -31.02
N LEU A 158 12.45 42.04 -29.83
CA LEU A 158 12.75 40.80 -29.11
C LEU A 158 11.82 39.66 -29.52
N ALA A 159 10.74 39.97 -30.25
CA ALA A 159 9.86 38.97 -30.85
C ALA A 159 10.56 38.28 -32.02
N LEU A 160 10.39 36.97 -32.10
CA LEU A 160 11.08 36.12 -33.07
C LEU A 160 10.25 35.97 -34.35
N ALA A 161 10.88 36.20 -35.50
CA ALA A 161 10.21 36.06 -36.81
C ALA A 161 9.97 34.59 -37.19
N THR A 162 10.83 33.66 -36.76
CA THR A 162 10.72 32.22 -37.06
C THR A 162 11.24 31.41 -35.88
N ARG A 163 10.45 30.47 -35.36
CA ARG A 163 10.87 29.54 -34.30
C ARG A 163 11.12 28.14 -34.88
N PRO A 164 12.27 27.51 -34.63
CA PRO A 164 12.46 26.08 -34.86
C PRO A 164 11.36 25.25 -34.19
N ARG A 165 10.92 24.15 -34.82
CA ARG A 165 9.81 23.30 -34.32
C ARG A 165 10.09 22.69 -32.94
N ASP A 166 11.35 22.52 -32.60
CA ASP A 166 11.91 21.95 -31.38
C ASP A 166 12.24 22.98 -30.30
N THR A 167 11.85 24.25 -30.49
CA THR A 167 12.06 25.31 -29.50
C THR A 167 11.20 25.06 -28.26
N ILE A 168 11.83 24.92 -27.10
CA ILE A 168 11.15 24.77 -25.80
C ILE A 168 11.09 26.07 -24.99
N ALA A 169 11.99 27.02 -25.28
CA ALA A 169 12.01 28.35 -24.68
C ALA A 169 12.78 29.34 -25.57
N THR A 170 12.62 30.63 -25.30
CA THR A 170 13.47 31.71 -25.83
C THR A 170 14.27 32.31 -24.69
N LEU A 171 15.58 32.40 -24.83
CA LEU A 171 16.48 33.04 -23.89
C LEU A 171 16.89 34.41 -24.45
N VAL A 172 16.65 35.47 -23.70
CA VAL A 172 17.09 36.84 -24.04
C VAL A 172 18.20 37.22 -23.10
N VAL A 173 19.41 37.47 -23.60
CA VAL A 173 20.57 37.93 -22.82
C VAL A 173 20.84 39.40 -23.12
N LEU A 174 20.75 40.25 -22.11
CA LEU A 174 20.97 41.69 -22.15
C LEU A 174 22.44 42.00 -21.87
N LEU A 175 23.08 42.72 -22.78
CA LEU A 175 24.53 42.93 -22.78
C LEU A 175 24.96 44.24 -22.13
N ALA A 176 24.02 45.17 -21.89
CA ALA A 176 24.29 46.48 -21.29
C ALA A 176 23.01 47.09 -20.68
N PRO A 177 22.46 46.53 -19.59
CA PRO A 177 21.41 47.22 -18.85
C PRO A 177 21.97 48.49 -18.19
N GLU A 178 21.24 49.62 -18.28
CA GLU A 178 21.59 50.84 -17.53
C GLU A 178 21.38 50.67 -16.03
N ASP A 179 20.28 50.00 -15.69
CA ASP A 179 19.93 49.55 -14.35
C ASP A 179 19.65 48.05 -14.46
N PRO A 180 20.47 47.20 -13.82
CA PRO A 180 20.29 45.77 -13.91
C PRO A 180 19.08 45.24 -13.14
N HIS A 181 18.37 46.09 -12.37
CA HIS A 181 17.12 45.75 -11.68
C HIS A 181 15.86 46.18 -12.47
N GLU A 182 16.01 46.95 -13.55
CA GLU A 182 14.88 47.48 -14.33
C GLU A 182 14.92 47.02 -15.79
N LEU A 183 14.63 45.74 -16.02
CA LEU A 183 14.52 45.20 -17.39
C LEU A 183 13.34 45.80 -18.17
N HIS A 184 12.33 46.36 -17.46
CA HIS A 184 11.09 46.91 -18.01
C HIS A 184 10.40 45.98 -19.04
N LEU A 185 10.61 44.67 -18.87
CA LEU A 185 9.95 43.64 -19.63
C LEU A 185 8.62 43.34 -18.94
N LYS A 186 7.56 43.17 -19.72
CA LYS A 186 6.33 42.54 -19.26
C LYS A 186 6.16 41.26 -20.07
N LEU A 187 5.74 40.20 -19.41
CA LEU A 187 5.44 38.94 -20.05
C LEU A 187 3.95 38.89 -20.36
N GLU A 188 3.59 38.78 -21.63
CA GLU A 188 2.22 38.48 -22.01
C GLU A 188 2.08 36.98 -22.29
N ARG A 189 1.18 36.32 -21.56
CA ARG A 189 0.86 34.90 -21.71
C ARG A 189 -0.65 34.73 -21.64
N ASN A 190 -1.24 34.12 -22.65
CA ASN A 190 -2.68 33.86 -22.73
C ASN A 190 -3.53 35.14 -22.55
N GLY A 191 -3.06 36.29 -23.06
CA GLY A 191 -3.75 37.58 -22.95
C GLY A 191 -3.62 38.28 -21.58
N ALA A 192 -2.94 37.65 -20.61
CA ALA A 192 -2.59 38.28 -19.34
C ALA A 192 -1.18 38.87 -19.42
N THR A 193 -1.02 40.13 -19.03
CA THR A 193 0.29 40.79 -18.92
C THR A 193 0.76 40.72 -17.47
N HIS A 194 1.86 40.03 -17.24
CA HIS A 194 2.54 39.97 -15.96
C HIS A 194 3.72 40.94 -15.97
N ALA A 195 3.81 41.80 -14.96
CA ALA A 195 5.04 42.54 -14.72
C ALA A 195 6.15 41.53 -14.47
N TRP A 196 7.30 41.73 -15.10
CA TRP A 196 8.49 41.00 -14.72
C TRP A 196 8.86 41.45 -13.29
N SER A 197 8.58 40.60 -12.30
CA SER A 197 8.97 40.84 -10.91
C SER A 197 10.15 39.93 -10.57
N GLU A 198 11.31 40.52 -10.34
CA GLU A 198 12.47 39.78 -9.86
C GLU A 198 12.28 39.47 -8.38
N ALA A 199 12.45 38.19 -8.02
CA ALA A 199 12.47 37.75 -6.63
C ALA A 199 13.84 37.93 -5.97
N SER A 200 14.88 38.29 -6.74
CA SER A 200 16.26 38.43 -6.29
C SER A 200 16.73 39.88 -6.41
N GLU A 201 17.51 40.34 -5.43
CA GLU A 201 18.20 41.64 -5.44
C GLU A 201 19.44 41.64 -6.35
N ASP A 202 19.72 40.54 -7.06
CA ASP A 202 20.89 40.43 -7.93
C ASP A 202 20.62 40.96 -9.36
N PRO A 203 21.63 41.57 -10.00
CA PRO A 203 21.50 42.15 -11.34
C PRO A 203 21.22 41.09 -12.42
N VAL A 204 20.03 41.08 -13.03
CA VAL A 204 19.67 40.06 -14.02
C VAL A 204 20.09 40.46 -15.43
N GLN A 205 20.92 39.63 -16.08
CA GLN A 205 21.33 39.84 -17.47
C GLN A 205 20.58 38.94 -18.46
N TYR A 206 19.74 37.99 -18.04
CA TYR A 206 19.02 37.15 -18.98
C TYR A 206 17.61 36.75 -18.54
N ALA A 207 16.77 36.47 -19.53
CA ALA A 207 15.34 36.25 -19.39
C ALA A 207 14.91 35.00 -20.18
N PHE A 208 14.27 34.03 -19.51
CA PHE A 208 13.65 32.88 -20.17
C PHE A 208 12.16 33.11 -20.46
N LEU A 209 11.78 32.86 -21.69
CA LEU A 209 10.43 33.04 -22.22
C LEU A 209 9.88 31.68 -22.66
N PRO A 210 8.75 31.22 -22.11
CA PRO A 210 8.16 29.97 -22.53
C PRO A 210 7.58 30.08 -23.95
N VAL A 211 7.38 28.93 -24.60
CA VAL A 211 6.64 28.87 -25.86
C VAL A 211 5.24 29.45 -25.67
N GLY A 212 4.82 30.33 -26.59
CA GLY A 212 3.53 31.02 -26.50
C GLY A 212 3.52 32.29 -25.65
N ALA A 213 4.61 32.62 -24.95
CA ALA A 213 4.73 33.94 -24.34
C ALA A 213 5.37 34.96 -25.29
N SER A 214 4.92 36.21 -25.19
CA SER A 214 5.48 37.37 -25.85
C SER A 214 5.99 38.37 -24.83
N LEU A 215 7.06 39.07 -25.18
CA LEU A 215 7.48 40.24 -24.43
C LEU A 215 6.61 41.43 -24.85
N VAL A 216 6.12 42.18 -23.86
CA VAL A 216 5.48 43.48 -24.02
C VAL A 216 6.37 44.50 -23.32
N ALA A 217 6.84 45.49 -24.05
CA ALA A 217 7.75 46.48 -23.50
C ALA A 217 6.98 47.57 -22.77
N ALA A 218 7.50 48.02 -21.62
CA ALA A 218 7.11 49.30 -21.08
C ALA A 218 7.84 50.41 -21.85
N LYS A 219 7.11 51.44 -22.30
CA LYS A 219 7.71 52.61 -22.94
C LYS A 219 8.47 53.41 -21.88
N SER A 220 9.80 53.43 -21.93
CA SER A 220 10.62 54.42 -21.21
C SER A 220 11.17 55.45 -22.20
N HIS A 221 10.86 56.73 -21.97
CA HIS A 221 11.39 57.82 -22.77
C HIS A 221 12.76 58.24 -22.22
N GLY A 222 13.79 58.23 -23.07
CA GLY A 222 15.13 58.76 -22.74
C GLY A 222 16.18 57.74 -22.31
N ALA A 223 15.84 56.44 -22.25
CA ALA A 223 16.76 55.40 -21.79
C ALA A 223 17.76 54.96 -22.89
N SER A 224 18.96 54.50 -22.50
CA SER A 224 19.99 54.04 -23.44
C SER A 224 19.51 52.86 -24.30
N PRO A 225 20.08 52.70 -25.51
CA PRO A 225 19.75 51.60 -26.40
C PRO A 225 19.95 50.25 -25.72
N ARG A 226 18.93 49.39 -25.82
CA ARG A 226 19.00 48.02 -25.34
C ARG A 226 19.75 47.16 -26.34
N VAL A 227 20.79 46.48 -25.88
CA VAL A 227 21.53 45.49 -26.68
C VAL A 227 21.24 44.11 -26.11
N ALA A 228 20.69 43.21 -26.93
CA ALA A 228 20.25 41.89 -26.49
C ALA A 228 20.61 40.79 -27.50
N LEU A 229 21.12 39.66 -27.03
CA LEU A 229 21.20 38.41 -27.78
C LEU A 229 19.94 37.60 -27.52
N VAL A 230 19.32 37.07 -28.57
CA VAL A 230 18.13 36.23 -28.46
C VAL A 230 18.47 34.83 -28.95
N PHE A 231 18.33 33.84 -28.07
CA PHE A 231 18.57 32.42 -28.34
C PHE A 231 17.25 31.64 -28.35
N HIS A 232 17.15 30.66 -29.24
CA HIS A 232 16.25 29.54 -29.08
C HIS A 232 16.91 28.49 -28.19
N VAL A 233 16.20 28.09 -27.14
CA VAL A 233 16.55 26.86 -26.42
C VAL A 233 15.80 25.75 -27.13
N THR A 234 16.50 24.98 -27.94
CA THR A 234 15.94 23.82 -28.61
C THR A 234 16.14 22.59 -27.74
N GLY A 235 15.07 21.83 -27.54
CA GLY A 235 15.19 20.51 -26.94
C GLY A 235 15.94 19.63 -27.94
N SER A 236 16.96 18.89 -27.51
CA SER A 236 17.54 17.88 -28.39
C SER A 236 16.41 16.95 -28.84
N SER A 237 16.19 16.89 -30.15
CA SER A 237 15.17 16.05 -30.81
C SER A 237 15.23 14.57 -30.38
N ALA A 238 16.28 14.16 -29.66
CA ALA A 238 16.43 12.85 -29.02
C ALA A 238 15.50 12.62 -27.81
N LEU A 239 14.81 13.63 -27.29
CA LEU A 239 13.59 13.41 -26.51
C LEU A 239 12.44 13.11 -27.48
N SER A 240 12.55 12.03 -28.26
CA SER A 240 11.32 11.37 -28.66
C SER A 240 10.61 10.98 -27.35
N TYR A 241 9.29 10.97 -27.35
CA TYR A 241 8.52 10.50 -26.20
C TYR A 241 8.87 9.05 -25.76
N ASP A 242 9.75 8.37 -26.52
CA ASP A 242 10.40 7.11 -26.17
C ASP A 242 11.73 7.29 -25.42
N ASP A 243 11.97 8.39 -24.67
CA ASP A 243 13.08 8.41 -23.70
C ASP A 243 12.81 7.34 -22.62
N THR A 244 13.23 6.13 -22.96
CA THR A 244 13.09 4.92 -22.18
C THR A 244 13.70 5.08 -20.80
N GLY A 245 14.65 6.02 -20.60
CA GLY A 245 15.25 6.31 -19.31
C GLY A 245 14.26 6.90 -18.31
N ALA A 246 13.46 7.88 -18.72
CA ALA A 246 12.44 8.49 -17.85
C ALA A 246 11.32 7.49 -17.54
N ILE A 247 10.80 6.79 -18.55
CA ILE A 247 9.76 5.77 -18.38
C ILE A 247 10.25 4.64 -17.45
N ARG A 248 11.49 4.18 -17.58
CA ARG A 248 12.07 3.15 -16.69
C ARG A 248 12.22 3.61 -15.24
N ARG A 249 12.58 4.88 -15.00
CA ARG A 249 12.65 5.42 -13.63
C ARG A 249 11.27 5.47 -12.98
N VAL A 250 10.26 5.85 -13.77
CA VAL A 250 8.87 5.92 -13.34
C VAL A 250 8.32 4.53 -13.06
N ASP A 251 8.58 3.58 -13.96
CA ASP A 251 8.27 2.16 -13.80
C ASP A 251 8.86 1.60 -12.49
N ALA A 252 10.14 1.85 -12.22
CA ALA A 252 10.80 1.44 -10.99
C ALA A 252 10.20 2.11 -9.74
N LEU A 253 9.82 3.38 -9.82
CA LEU A 253 9.18 4.10 -8.71
C LEU A 253 7.76 3.57 -8.46
N LEU A 254 6.96 3.41 -9.51
CA LEU A 254 5.60 2.87 -9.45
C LEU A 254 5.58 1.44 -8.93
N SER A 255 6.55 0.61 -9.32
CA SER A 255 6.73 -0.75 -8.79
C SER A 255 7.03 -0.75 -7.29
N LYS A 256 7.84 0.20 -6.81
CA LYS A 256 8.09 0.38 -5.37
C LYS A 256 6.85 0.88 -4.63
N LEU A 257 6.11 1.81 -5.24
CA LEU A 257 4.87 2.34 -4.68
C LEU A 257 3.80 1.25 -4.60
N SER A 258 3.70 0.37 -5.60
CA SER A 258 2.80 -0.77 -5.58
C SER A 258 3.25 -1.87 -4.62
N ALA A 259 4.43 -1.75 -4.01
CA ALA A 259 4.88 -2.62 -2.92
C ALA A 259 4.59 -1.98 -1.54
N SER A 260 4.49 -0.65 -1.45
CA SER A 260 4.24 0.09 -0.20
C SER A 260 2.83 -0.15 0.36
N SER A 261 2.72 -0.46 1.65
CA SER A 261 1.48 -0.84 2.35
C SER A 261 0.45 0.28 2.53
N THR A 262 0.45 1.31 1.67
CA THR A 262 -0.61 2.33 1.69
C THR A 262 -1.88 1.72 1.14
N ILE A 263 -2.67 1.20 2.07
CA ILE A 263 -3.94 0.47 1.89
C ILE A 263 -4.88 1.20 0.93
N GLY A 264 -5.36 0.49 -0.10
CA GLY A 264 -6.66 0.74 -0.73
C GLY A 264 -6.87 2.03 -1.46
N VAL A 265 -5.82 2.80 -1.73
CA VAL A 265 -5.96 4.14 -2.30
C VAL A 265 -6.29 4.03 -3.79
N VAL A 266 -7.56 4.24 -4.15
CA VAL A 266 -7.93 4.58 -5.53
C VAL A 266 -7.42 6.00 -5.78
N ARG A 267 -6.41 6.10 -6.63
CA ARG A 267 -5.70 7.36 -6.89
C ARG A 267 -6.25 7.96 -8.17
N GLY A 268 -6.37 9.28 -8.20
CA GLY A 268 -6.66 10.04 -9.41
C GLY A 268 -5.65 11.13 -9.63
N ILE A 269 -5.31 11.37 -10.90
CA ILE A 269 -4.60 12.57 -11.32
C ILE A 269 -5.56 13.39 -12.16
N GLN A 270 -5.80 14.62 -11.74
CA GLN A 270 -6.62 15.55 -12.48
C GLN A 270 -6.00 15.88 -13.83
N MET A 271 -6.82 15.95 -14.87
CA MET A 271 -6.39 16.28 -16.21
C MET A 271 -6.93 17.66 -16.59
N ASP A 272 -6.06 18.53 -17.11
CA ASP A 272 -6.43 19.89 -17.58
C ASP A 272 -7.32 19.91 -18.83
N LEU A 273 -7.67 18.74 -19.37
CA LEU A 273 -8.12 18.62 -20.75
C LEU A 273 -9.48 19.21 -21.05
N CYS A 274 -10.39 19.32 -20.10
CA CYS A 274 -11.79 19.53 -20.45
C CYS A 274 -12.53 20.31 -19.38
N ARG A 275 -12.60 21.64 -19.56
CA ARG A 275 -13.57 22.47 -18.82
C ARG A 275 -15.02 22.15 -19.22
N ASN A 276 -15.24 21.51 -20.38
CA ASN A 276 -16.58 21.32 -20.97
C ASN A 276 -16.93 19.90 -21.47
N CYS A 277 -16.01 18.93 -21.47
CA CYS A 277 -16.35 17.57 -21.93
C CYS A 277 -16.64 16.65 -20.76
N THR A 278 -17.79 15.99 -20.80
CA THR A 278 -18.21 14.97 -19.84
C THR A 278 -17.67 13.59 -20.18
N THR A 279 -17.23 13.37 -21.43
CA THR A 279 -16.70 12.09 -21.90
C THR A 279 -15.17 12.13 -21.97
N PRO A 280 -14.47 11.28 -21.20
CA PRO A 280 -13.03 11.16 -21.30
C PRO A 280 -12.62 10.53 -22.63
N GLU A 281 -11.56 11.04 -23.27
CA GLU A 281 -10.97 10.45 -24.47
C GLU A 281 -9.47 10.19 -24.28
N TRP A 282 -9.04 8.94 -24.49
CA TRP A 282 -7.62 8.53 -24.39
C TRP A 282 -6.70 9.22 -25.40
N SER A 283 -7.22 9.54 -26.58
CA SER A 283 -6.48 10.24 -27.63
C SER A 283 -6.08 11.65 -27.21
N ALA A 284 -6.93 12.30 -26.40
CA ALA A 284 -6.77 13.68 -25.95
C ALA A 284 -5.70 13.86 -24.86
N LEU A 285 -5.22 12.78 -24.21
CA LEU A 285 -4.28 12.88 -23.09
C LEU A 285 -3.07 13.78 -23.40
N PRO A 286 -2.73 14.77 -22.53
CA PRO A 286 -1.54 15.57 -22.72
C PRO A 286 -0.31 14.68 -22.67
N PRO A 287 0.79 15.07 -23.32
CA PRO A 287 1.92 14.17 -23.46
C PRO A 287 2.55 13.70 -22.14
N LEU A 288 2.54 14.56 -21.09
CA LEU A 288 2.96 14.18 -19.73
C LEU A 288 2.12 13.03 -19.16
N HIS A 289 0.79 13.12 -19.30
CA HIS A 289 -0.11 12.09 -18.81
C HIS A 289 0.02 10.79 -19.63
N LYS A 290 0.25 10.89 -20.94
CA LYS A 290 0.56 9.72 -21.78
C LYS A 290 1.82 9.00 -21.28
N ALA A 291 2.88 9.73 -20.97
CA ALA A 291 4.10 9.14 -20.43
C ALA A 291 3.87 8.48 -19.06
N PHE A 292 3.06 9.09 -18.19
CA PHE A 292 2.70 8.48 -16.91
C PHE A 292 1.86 7.21 -17.08
N LEU A 293 0.85 7.25 -17.95
CA LEU A 293 0.03 6.10 -18.33
C LEU A 293 0.91 4.95 -18.83
N HIS A 294 1.87 5.23 -19.72
CA HIS A 294 2.81 4.21 -20.19
C HIS A 294 3.66 3.63 -19.05
N GLY A 295 4.08 4.44 -18.08
CA GLY A 295 4.76 3.96 -16.87
C GLY A 295 3.90 3.01 -16.04
N LEU A 296 2.63 3.39 -15.78
CA LEU A 296 1.66 2.54 -15.07
C LEU A 296 1.45 1.20 -15.78
N LEU A 297 1.15 1.24 -17.08
CA LEU A 297 0.90 0.03 -17.87
C LEU A 297 2.13 -0.88 -17.96
N ARG A 298 3.32 -0.29 -18.11
CA ARG A 298 4.58 -1.04 -18.20
C ARG A 298 4.94 -1.75 -16.90
N SER A 299 4.65 -1.14 -15.75
CA SER A 299 4.88 -1.78 -14.45
C SER A 299 4.04 -3.04 -14.24
N ALA A 300 2.95 -3.19 -15.00
CA ALA A 300 1.94 -4.25 -14.88
C ALA A 300 1.29 -4.38 -13.48
N ALA A 301 1.64 -3.50 -12.54
CA ALA A 301 1.23 -3.55 -11.14
C ALA A 301 -0.07 -2.79 -10.88
N TYR A 302 -0.55 -1.99 -11.84
CA TYR A 302 -1.73 -1.14 -11.70
C TYR A 302 -2.79 -1.47 -12.75
N ASP A 303 -4.04 -1.31 -12.36
CA ASP A 303 -5.15 -1.13 -13.29
C ASP A 303 -5.42 0.37 -13.46
N VAL A 304 -5.83 0.77 -14.66
CA VAL A 304 -5.94 2.17 -15.06
C VAL A 304 -7.23 2.39 -15.85
N GLY A 305 -7.86 3.54 -15.65
CA GLY A 305 -8.96 4.03 -16.47
C GLY A 305 -9.05 5.56 -16.47
N LEU A 306 -9.87 6.12 -17.34
CA LEU A 306 -10.22 7.53 -17.31
C LEU A 306 -11.62 7.68 -16.71
N ALA A 307 -11.79 8.67 -15.86
CA ALA A 307 -13.10 8.97 -15.28
C ALA A 307 -13.50 10.42 -15.46
N ALA A 308 -14.81 10.65 -15.57
CA ALA A 308 -15.42 11.90 -15.16
C ALA A 308 -15.67 11.83 -13.66
N TYR A 309 -15.02 12.70 -12.88
CA TYR A 309 -15.03 12.67 -11.42
C TYR A 309 -15.60 13.95 -10.83
N SER A 310 -16.47 13.81 -9.83
CA SER A 310 -16.96 14.90 -8.98
C SER A 310 -16.53 14.63 -7.53
N GLN A 311 -16.07 15.66 -6.83
CA GLN A 311 -15.70 15.50 -5.41
C GLN A 311 -16.91 15.16 -4.51
N HIS A 312 -18.11 15.54 -4.95
CA HIS A 312 -19.34 15.34 -4.18
C HIS A 312 -19.90 13.94 -4.41
N PHE A 313 -19.95 13.54 -5.68
CA PHE A 313 -20.63 12.32 -6.14
C PHE A 313 -19.68 11.16 -6.47
N GLY A 314 -18.37 11.38 -6.49
CA GLY A 314 -17.40 10.38 -6.90
C GLY A 314 -17.27 10.26 -8.42
N ILE A 315 -16.81 9.11 -8.90
CA ILE A 315 -16.69 8.80 -10.33
C ILE A 315 -18.09 8.64 -10.94
N GLN A 316 -18.39 9.39 -11.99
CA GLN A 316 -19.70 9.37 -12.66
C GLN A 316 -19.69 8.50 -13.92
N HIS A 317 -18.58 8.53 -14.64
CA HIS A 317 -18.34 7.72 -15.81
C HIS A 317 -16.91 7.21 -15.74
N PHE A 318 -16.71 5.94 -16.05
CA PHE A 318 -15.40 5.28 -16.03
C PHE A 318 -15.19 4.55 -17.35
N ASP A 319 -14.13 4.91 -18.04
CA ASP A 319 -13.66 4.27 -19.26
C ASP A 319 -12.35 3.51 -18.94
N PRO A 320 -12.39 2.17 -18.80
CA PRO A 320 -11.23 1.36 -18.45
C PRO A 320 -10.21 1.33 -19.61
N HIS A 321 -8.92 1.34 -19.29
CA HIS A 321 -7.91 1.22 -20.34
C HIS A 321 -7.93 -0.21 -20.94
N PRO A 322 -7.83 -0.39 -22.27
CA PRO A 322 -7.88 -1.72 -22.89
C PRO A 322 -6.80 -2.71 -22.42
N ALA A 323 -5.65 -2.19 -21.96
CA ALA A 323 -4.56 -2.99 -21.39
C ALA A 323 -4.73 -3.31 -19.88
N SER A 324 -5.81 -2.85 -19.26
CA SER A 324 -6.17 -3.06 -17.85
C SER A 324 -7.49 -3.83 -17.77
N PRO A 325 -7.50 -5.15 -18.09
CA PRO A 325 -8.74 -5.94 -18.09
C PRO A 325 -9.41 -5.99 -16.71
N GLY A 326 -8.64 -5.83 -15.62
CA GLY A 326 -9.17 -5.72 -14.26
C GLY A 326 -10.09 -4.52 -14.10
N ALA A 327 -9.68 -3.36 -14.64
CA ALA A 327 -10.49 -2.13 -14.61
C ALA A 327 -11.85 -2.30 -15.31
N ALA A 328 -11.92 -3.06 -16.39
CA ALA A 328 -13.16 -3.20 -17.18
C ALA A 328 -14.28 -3.95 -16.46
N LEU A 329 -13.97 -4.69 -15.40
CA LEU A 329 -14.95 -5.40 -14.59
C LEU A 329 -15.42 -4.59 -13.38
N VAL A 330 -14.81 -3.43 -13.12
CA VAL A 330 -15.15 -2.61 -11.97
C VAL A 330 -16.17 -1.57 -12.36
N ASP A 331 -17.36 -1.65 -11.75
CA ASP A 331 -18.26 -0.52 -11.72
C ASP A 331 -17.70 0.51 -10.74
N MET A 332 -16.92 1.45 -11.26
CA MET A 332 -16.35 2.53 -10.48
C MET A 332 -17.35 3.65 -10.20
N ARG A 333 -18.64 3.53 -10.59
CA ARG A 333 -19.62 4.59 -10.34
C ARG A 333 -19.77 4.87 -8.85
N ASP A 334 -19.83 6.15 -8.52
CA ASP A 334 -19.94 6.73 -7.19
C ASP A 334 -18.73 6.46 -6.26
N VAL A 335 -17.69 5.76 -6.75
CA VAL A 335 -16.45 5.54 -6.00
C VAL A 335 -15.73 6.88 -5.84
N LYS A 336 -15.40 7.23 -4.59
CA LYS A 336 -14.59 8.41 -4.28
C LYS A 336 -13.11 8.07 -4.35
N LEU A 337 -12.32 8.99 -4.89
CA LEU A 337 -10.87 8.84 -4.93
C LEU A 337 -10.30 9.14 -3.55
N ASP A 338 -9.47 8.25 -3.03
CA ASP A 338 -8.80 8.42 -1.75
C ASP A 338 -7.69 9.50 -1.83
N GLU A 339 -7.06 9.62 -3.00
CA GLU A 339 -6.08 10.68 -3.29
C GLU A 339 -6.34 11.25 -4.69
N LEU A 340 -6.60 12.57 -4.77
CA LEU A 340 -6.68 13.30 -6.03
C LEU A 340 -5.52 14.30 -6.12
N VAL A 341 -4.64 14.09 -7.09
CA VAL A 341 -3.56 15.03 -7.41
C VAL A 341 -4.09 16.07 -8.38
N ALA A 342 -4.37 17.27 -7.88
CA ALA A 342 -4.73 18.41 -8.72
C ALA A 342 -3.50 18.94 -9.48
N THR A 343 -3.62 19.11 -10.80
CA THR A 343 -2.52 19.56 -11.68
C THR A 343 -2.49 21.06 -11.93
N GLY A 344 -3.50 21.81 -11.46
CA GLY A 344 -3.64 23.25 -11.71
C GLY A 344 -4.29 24.03 -10.57
N GLU A 345 -4.17 25.36 -10.61
CA GLU A 345 -4.76 26.26 -9.63
C GLU A 345 -6.29 26.32 -9.75
N GLY A 346 -6.97 25.66 -8.81
CA GLY A 346 -8.39 25.88 -8.52
C GLY A 346 -9.35 25.40 -9.61
N ALA A 347 -9.70 24.11 -9.57
CA ALA A 347 -10.84 23.60 -10.32
C ALA A 347 -12.14 24.24 -9.81
N ARG A 348 -12.65 25.25 -10.52
CA ARG A 348 -13.95 25.91 -10.24
C ARG A 348 -15.15 25.12 -10.78
N TYR A 349 -14.97 23.87 -11.18
CA TYR A 349 -15.96 23.08 -11.89
C TYR A 349 -16.40 21.87 -11.05
N GLU A 350 -17.68 21.51 -11.17
CA GLU A 350 -18.30 20.38 -10.47
C GLU A 350 -17.71 19.03 -10.90
N TYR A 351 -17.21 18.93 -12.14
CA TYR A 351 -16.62 17.73 -12.72
C TYR A 351 -15.22 17.98 -13.26
N SER A 352 -14.35 16.96 -13.13
CA SER A 352 -13.00 16.93 -13.69
C SER A 352 -12.75 15.59 -14.38
N VAL A 353 -12.07 15.61 -15.52
CA VAL A 353 -11.53 14.38 -16.11
C VAL A 353 -10.30 13.98 -15.29
N VAL A 354 -10.24 12.74 -14.84
CA VAL A 354 -9.17 12.21 -14.01
C VAL A 354 -8.64 10.91 -14.60
N LEU A 355 -7.32 10.72 -14.55
CA LEU A 355 -6.70 9.42 -14.76
C LEU A 355 -6.74 8.66 -13.44
N VAL A 356 -7.58 7.62 -13.37
CA VAL A 356 -7.77 6.78 -12.18
C VAL A 356 -6.90 5.56 -12.28
N PHE A 357 -6.23 5.20 -11.19
CA PHE A 357 -5.43 3.99 -11.11
C PHE A 357 -5.33 3.46 -9.68
N TRP A 358 -5.17 2.15 -9.55
CA TRP A 358 -4.95 1.47 -8.28
C TRP A 358 -4.05 0.26 -8.50
N PRO A 359 -3.23 -0.13 -7.50
CA PRO A 359 -2.46 -1.36 -7.61
C PRO A 359 -3.40 -2.57 -7.69
N LYS A 360 -3.11 -3.52 -8.58
CA LYS A 360 -3.91 -4.74 -8.81
C LYS A 360 -4.14 -5.55 -7.53
N ARG A 361 -3.16 -5.55 -6.62
CA ARG A 361 -3.27 -6.22 -5.32
C ARG A 361 -4.33 -5.63 -4.40
N HIS A 362 -4.74 -4.37 -4.61
CA HIS A 362 -5.81 -3.71 -3.85
C HIS A 362 -7.15 -3.73 -4.60
N LEU A 363 -7.28 -4.48 -5.70
CA LEU A 363 -8.52 -4.57 -6.46
C LEU A 363 -9.70 -5.00 -5.58
N PHE A 364 -9.48 -5.90 -4.61
CA PHE A 364 -10.52 -6.30 -3.65
C PHE A 364 -11.00 -5.17 -2.74
N GLN A 365 -10.14 -4.21 -2.41
CA GLN A 365 -10.51 -3.03 -1.62
C GLN A 365 -11.28 -2.01 -2.46
N ALA A 366 -10.93 -1.89 -3.75
CA ALA A 366 -11.64 -1.01 -4.68
C ALA A 366 -13.05 -1.53 -5.01
N LEU A 367 -13.19 -2.84 -5.22
CA LEU A 367 -14.46 -3.49 -5.56
C LEU A 367 -15.35 -3.81 -4.35
N GLY A 368 -14.74 -3.94 -3.17
CA GLY A 368 -15.33 -4.71 -2.09
C GLY A 368 -15.26 -6.22 -2.37
N VAL A 369 -15.29 -6.99 -1.30
CA VAL A 369 -14.96 -8.42 -1.33
C VAL A 369 -15.95 -9.25 -2.17
N ALA A 370 -17.26 -8.94 -2.11
CA ALA A 370 -18.28 -9.66 -2.87
C ALA A 370 -18.15 -9.44 -4.38
N ALA A 371 -18.02 -8.18 -4.80
CA ALA A 371 -17.89 -7.84 -6.22
C ALA A 371 -16.54 -8.35 -6.77
N PHE A 372 -15.48 -8.31 -5.95
CA PHE A 372 -14.20 -8.93 -6.28
C PHE A 372 -14.33 -10.44 -6.53
N ALA A 373 -14.90 -11.20 -5.59
CA ALA A 373 -15.07 -12.64 -5.75
C ALA A 373 -15.91 -12.99 -6.98
N SER A 374 -16.99 -12.24 -7.24
CA SER A 374 -17.81 -12.40 -8.44
C SER A 374 -17.01 -12.10 -9.72
N ALA A 375 -16.21 -11.04 -9.73
CA ALA A 375 -15.36 -10.69 -10.86
C ALA A 375 -14.30 -11.77 -11.11
N MET A 376 -13.65 -12.29 -10.07
CA MET A 376 -12.66 -13.36 -10.22
C MET A 376 -13.24 -14.65 -10.80
N ARG A 377 -14.44 -15.04 -10.38
CA ARG A 377 -15.14 -16.20 -10.97
C ARG A 377 -15.50 -16.01 -12.43
N SER A 378 -15.66 -14.76 -12.88
CA SER A 378 -15.95 -14.46 -14.29
C SER A 378 -14.70 -14.49 -15.18
N PHE A 379 -13.50 -14.42 -14.60
CA PHE A 379 -12.25 -14.49 -15.34
C PHE A 379 -11.91 -15.92 -15.75
N ALA A 380 -11.20 -16.06 -16.88
CA ALA A 380 -10.46 -17.29 -17.15
C ALA A 380 -9.41 -17.50 -16.04
N PRO A 381 -9.15 -18.74 -15.58
CA PRO A 381 -8.23 -18.99 -14.45
C PRO A 381 -6.86 -18.32 -14.60
N ALA A 382 -6.28 -18.33 -15.81
CA ALA A 382 -4.99 -17.69 -16.10
C ALA A 382 -5.01 -16.15 -15.90
N ALA A 383 -6.16 -15.50 -16.09
CA ALA A 383 -6.34 -14.07 -15.90
C ALA A 383 -6.68 -13.70 -14.44
N ALA A 384 -7.36 -14.60 -13.71
CA ALA A 384 -7.65 -14.44 -12.28
C ALA A 384 -6.39 -14.63 -11.41
N HIS A 385 -5.53 -15.57 -11.79
CA HIS A 385 -4.38 -16.00 -10.99
C HIS A 385 -3.46 -14.85 -10.52
N PRO A 386 -3.08 -13.84 -11.35
CA PRO A 386 -2.28 -12.73 -10.88
C PRO A 386 -2.95 -11.91 -9.77
N TYR A 387 -4.27 -11.75 -9.81
CA TYR A 387 -5.02 -11.06 -8.75
C TYR A 387 -5.11 -11.94 -7.50
N ALA A 388 -5.29 -13.24 -7.66
CA ALA A 388 -5.27 -14.19 -6.55
C ALA A 388 -3.93 -14.16 -5.79
N VAL A 389 -2.82 -14.25 -6.52
CA VAL A 389 -1.47 -14.13 -5.94
C VAL A 389 -1.27 -12.76 -5.27
N ALA A 390 -1.75 -11.69 -5.92
CA ALA A 390 -1.61 -10.34 -5.39
C ALA A 390 -2.38 -10.13 -4.08
N ILE A 391 -3.59 -10.66 -3.98
CA ILE A 391 -4.44 -10.55 -2.77
C ILE A 391 -3.96 -11.45 -1.66
N THR A 392 -3.53 -12.65 -2.01
CA THR A 392 -2.93 -13.54 -1.01
C THR A 392 -1.64 -12.98 -0.43
N ASN A 393 -0.87 -12.21 -1.20
CA ASN A 393 0.26 -11.42 -0.68
C ASN A 393 -0.20 -10.22 0.18
N ALA A 394 -1.40 -9.69 -0.05
CA ALA A 394 -1.95 -8.58 0.73
C ALA A 394 -2.47 -9.06 2.10
N PHE A 395 -3.03 -10.27 2.18
CA PHE A 395 -3.39 -10.91 3.44
C PHE A 395 -2.18 -10.91 4.40
N GLY A 396 -2.37 -10.32 5.57
CA GLY A 396 -1.36 -10.17 6.62
C GLY A 396 -0.58 -8.88 6.62
N THR A 397 -0.81 -7.99 5.65
CA THR A 397 -0.16 -6.67 5.60
C THR A 397 -1.14 -5.51 5.74
N GLU A 398 -2.44 -5.72 5.48
CA GLU A 398 -3.42 -4.64 5.38
C GLU A 398 -4.78 -5.04 5.94
N TYR A 399 -5.45 -4.11 6.63
CA TYR A 399 -6.81 -4.30 7.13
C TYR A 399 -7.81 -4.34 5.95
N LEU A 400 -8.59 -5.41 5.84
CA LEU A 400 -9.80 -5.43 5.02
C LEU A 400 -10.74 -4.30 5.49
N ARG A 401 -11.18 -3.43 4.56
CA ARG A 401 -12.09 -2.31 4.88
C ARG A 401 -13.38 -2.86 5.55
N THR A 402 -13.83 -2.15 6.58
CA THR A 402 -14.85 -2.54 7.58
C THR A 402 -16.29 -2.61 7.08
N ASP A 403 -16.56 -2.31 5.81
CA ASP A 403 -17.91 -2.36 5.24
C ASP A 403 -18.25 -3.75 4.68
N SER A 404 -17.46 -4.76 5.02
CA SER A 404 -17.72 -6.14 4.62
C SER A 404 -18.97 -6.69 5.33
N THR A 405 -19.82 -7.37 4.57
CA THR A 405 -20.97 -8.09 5.12
C THR A 405 -20.64 -9.58 5.24
N ALA A 406 -21.45 -10.34 5.98
CA ALA A 406 -21.35 -11.81 6.02
C ALA A 406 -21.35 -12.44 4.62
N ALA A 407 -22.22 -11.96 3.73
CA ALA A 407 -22.29 -12.41 2.34
C ALA A 407 -21.00 -12.11 1.56
N SER A 408 -20.35 -10.97 1.86
CA SER A 408 -19.07 -10.62 1.24
C SER A 408 -17.95 -11.57 1.66
N HIS A 409 -17.86 -11.90 2.94
CA HIS A 409 -16.87 -12.88 3.41
C HIS A 409 -17.16 -14.29 2.88
N GLU A 410 -18.42 -14.72 2.85
CA GLU A 410 -18.80 -16.01 2.25
C GLU A 410 -18.35 -16.09 0.79
N ALA A 411 -18.55 -15.02 0.02
CA ALA A 411 -18.09 -14.96 -1.37
C ALA A 411 -16.56 -15.10 -1.47
N LEU A 412 -15.79 -14.49 -0.54
CA LEU A 412 -14.33 -14.62 -0.48
C LEU A 412 -13.89 -16.04 -0.16
N LEU A 413 -14.46 -16.64 0.88
CA LEU A 413 -14.13 -17.99 1.32
C LEU A 413 -14.42 -19.00 0.20
N GLN A 414 -15.58 -18.85 -0.47
CA GLN A 414 -15.91 -19.68 -1.61
C GLN A 414 -14.94 -19.44 -2.78
N TRP A 415 -14.52 -18.20 -3.05
CA TRP A 415 -13.52 -17.94 -4.09
C TRP A 415 -12.16 -18.56 -3.76
N LEU A 416 -11.72 -18.51 -2.48
CA LEU A 416 -10.50 -19.19 -2.04
C LEU A 416 -10.60 -20.72 -2.22
N CYS A 417 -11.80 -21.31 -2.04
CA CYS A 417 -12.04 -22.72 -2.37
C CYS A 417 -11.86 -23.01 -3.87
N ASP A 418 -12.40 -22.11 -4.71
CA ASP A 418 -12.47 -22.28 -6.16
C ASP A 418 -11.09 -22.12 -6.83
N GLU A 419 -10.23 -21.22 -6.30
CA GLU A 419 -8.89 -20.91 -6.86
C GLU A 419 -7.87 -22.06 -6.69
N ASP A 420 -8.15 -23.02 -5.81
CA ASP A 420 -7.29 -24.19 -5.55
C ASP A 420 -5.84 -23.84 -5.13
N ASN A 421 -5.64 -22.69 -4.48
CA ASN A 421 -4.32 -22.16 -4.11
C ASN A 421 -4.04 -22.32 -2.60
N VAL A 422 -3.31 -23.37 -2.23
CA VAL A 422 -2.94 -23.69 -0.84
C VAL A 422 -2.16 -22.56 -0.16
N ASP A 423 -1.22 -21.91 -0.85
CA ASP A 423 -0.45 -20.81 -0.28
C ASP A 423 -1.35 -19.63 0.10
N GLY A 424 -2.37 -19.37 -0.72
CA GLY A 424 -3.37 -18.35 -0.45
C GLY A 424 -4.20 -18.63 0.79
N ILE A 425 -4.64 -19.88 0.93
CA ILE A 425 -5.38 -20.36 2.10
C ILE A 425 -4.51 -20.28 3.35
N CYS A 426 -3.25 -20.71 3.29
CA CYS A 426 -2.28 -20.59 4.39
C CYS A 426 -2.16 -19.15 4.87
N ARG A 427 -1.99 -18.18 3.96
CA ARG A 427 -1.85 -16.77 4.33
C ARG A 427 -3.14 -16.19 4.92
N TYR A 428 -4.28 -16.54 4.34
CA TYR A 428 -5.58 -16.13 4.89
C TYR A 428 -5.76 -16.67 6.33
N LEU A 429 -5.52 -17.96 6.56
CA LEU A 429 -5.60 -18.59 7.88
C LEU A 429 -4.61 -17.96 8.87
N SER A 430 -3.32 -17.83 8.51
CA SER A 430 -2.32 -17.25 9.41
C SER A 430 -2.62 -15.81 9.79
N ALA A 431 -3.20 -15.02 8.88
CA ALA A 431 -3.10 -13.58 8.94
C ALA A 431 -4.43 -12.81 9.00
N GLU A 432 -5.52 -13.33 8.44
CA GLU A 432 -6.78 -12.58 8.24
C GLU A 432 -8.01 -13.28 8.80
N ALA A 433 -8.02 -14.61 8.88
CA ALA A 433 -9.14 -15.35 9.42
C ALA A 433 -9.40 -14.90 10.87
N LEU A 434 -10.55 -14.28 11.09
CA LEU A 434 -11.03 -13.75 12.36
C LEU A 434 -12.54 -13.98 12.46
N VAL A 435 -13.00 -14.11 13.69
CA VAL A 435 -14.41 -14.33 14.01
C VAL A 435 -15.01 -13.02 14.43
N ASP A 436 -15.93 -12.50 13.64
CA ASP A 436 -16.63 -11.26 13.94
C ASP A 436 -18.04 -11.24 13.33
N ALA A 437 -18.70 -10.08 13.37
CA ALA A 437 -20.04 -9.92 12.79
C ALA A 437 -20.08 -10.12 11.27
N THR A 438 -18.94 -9.92 10.59
CA THR A 438 -18.79 -10.00 9.13
C THR A 438 -18.30 -11.37 8.68
N CYS A 439 -17.65 -12.15 9.55
CA CYS A 439 -17.25 -13.53 9.30
C CYS A 439 -17.65 -14.39 10.51
N PRO A 440 -18.93 -14.79 10.59
CA PRO A 440 -19.43 -15.51 11.76
C PRO A 440 -18.83 -16.91 11.85
N TRP A 441 -18.76 -17.41 13.08
CA TRP A 441 -18.21 -18.72 13.40
C TRP A 441 -18.82 -19.87 12.59
N SER A 442 -20.14 -19.81 12.34
CA SER A 442 -20.90 -20.79 11.57
C SER A 442 -20.51 -20.88 10.10
N LEU A 443 -19.84 -19.85 9.58
CA LEU A 443 -19.32 -19.82 8.21
C LEU A 443 -17.85 -20.27 8.19
N LEU A 444 -17.03 -19.72 9.09
CA LEU A 444 -15.58 -19.89 9.06
C LEU A 444 -15.14 -21.30 9.50
N ALA A 445 -15.71 -21.86 10.57
CA ALA A 445 -15.28 -23.18 11.07
C ALA A 445 -15.53 -24.33 10.08
N PRO A 446 -16.71 -24.46 9.44
CA PRO A 446 -16.92 -25.46 8.39
C PRO A 446 -15.98 -25.26 7.19
N TRP A 447 -15.69 -24.02 6.81
CA TRP A 447 -14.77 -23.73 5.73
C TRP A 447 -13.34 -24.19 6.05
N ILE A 448 -12.84 -23.92 7.26
CA ILE A 448 -11.52 -24.39 7.73
C ILE A 448 -11.45 -25.92 7.67
N GLN A 449 -12.47 -26.60 8.20
CA GLN A 449 -12.56 -28.06 8.17
C GLN A 449 -12.52 -28.60 6.75
N GLN A 450 -13.24 -27.97 5.82
CA GLN A 450 -13.25 -28.34 4.41
C GLN A 450 -11.86 -28.16 3.77
N GLN A 451 -11.14 -27.09 4.08
CA GLN A 451 -9.79 -26.89 3.54
C GLN A 451 -8.81 -27.94 4.09
N LEU A 452 -8.88 -28.25 5.38
CA LEU A 452 -8.09 -29.31 5.99
C LEU A 452 -8.40 -30.64 5.33
N ALA A 453 -9.68 -31.00 5.18
CA ALA A 453 -10.12 -32.23 4.52
C ALA A 453 -9.64 -32.33 3.06
N LYS A 454 -9.64 -31.21 2.32
CA LYS A 454 -9.25 -31.15 0.90
C LYS A 454 -7.73 -31.25 0.69
N TYR A 455 -6.93 -30.45 1.40
CA TYR A 455 -5.48 -30.34 1.15
C TYR A 455 -4.61 -31.15 2.12
N GLY A 456 -5.21 -31.72 3.17
CA GLY A 456 -4.48 -32.32 4.27
C GLY A 456 -4.08 -31.29 5.32
N TRP A 457 -3.91 -31.75 6.55
CA TRP A 457 -3.46 -30.90 7.64
C TRP A 457 -1.99 -30.49 7.53
N THR A 458 -1.11 -31.31 6.91
CA THR A 458 0.34 -31.04 6.89
C THR A 458 0.70 -29.73 6.18
N PRO A 459 0.19 -29.43 4.96
CA PRO A 459 0.45 -28.14 4.30
C PRO A 459 -0.09 -26.94 5.08
N LEU A 460 -1.21 -27.12 5.79
CA LEU A 460 -1.89 -26.06 6.53
C LEU A 460 -1.41 -25.96 8.00
N ALA A 461 -0.57 -26.87 8.48
CA ALA A 461 -0.24 -27.01 9.89
C ALA A 461 0.31 -25.73 10.50
N LYS A 462 1.26 -25.07 9.82
CA LYS A 462 1.83 -23.81 10.29
C LYS A 462 0.74 -22.73 10.40
N ALA A 463 -0.09 -22.59 9.37
CA ALA A 463 -1.13 -21.58 9.34
C ALA A 463 -2.21 -21.80 10.41
N MET A 464 -2.56 -23.06 10.67
CA MET A 464 -3.47 -23.42 11.76
C MET A 464 -2.89 -23.11 13.15
N ASN A 465 -1.58 -23.30 13.35
CA ASN A 465 -0.93 -22.89 14.61
C ASN A 465 -0.93 -21.37 14.77
N ASP A 466 -0.60 -20.63 13.71
CA ASP A 466 -0.64 -19.16 13.71
C ASP A 466 -2.07 -18.66 14.02
N LEU A 467 -3.09 -19.30 13.44
CA LEU A 467 -4.50 -19.04 13.69
C LEU A 467 -4.86 -19.27 15.17
N VAL A 468 -4.57 -20.46 15.70
CA VAL A 468 -4.88 -20.84 17.10
C VAL A 468 -4.13 -19.95 18.09
N ALA A 469 -2.89 -19.57 17.79
CA ALA A 469 -2.10 -18.67 18.64
C ALA A 469 -2.66 -17.24 18.70
N ARG A 470 -3.32 -16.79 17.62
CA ARG A 470 -3.88 -15.43 17.51
C ARG A 470 -5.32 -15.31 17.98
N TRP A 471 -6.11 -16.37 17.82
CA TRP A 471 -7.54 -16.36 18.17
C TRP A 471 -7.78 -16.25 19.67
N CYS A 472 -8.96 -15.75 20.03
CA CYS A 472 -9.41 -15.89 21.40
C CYS A 472 -9.56 -17.37 21.76
N VAL A 473 -9.19 -17.68 23.00
CA VAL A 473 -8.93 -19.05 23.45
C VAL A 473 -10.19 -19.91 23.40
N ASP A 474 -11.36 -19.34 23.64
CA ASP A 474 -12.67 -19.99 23.55
C ASP A 474 -13.01 -20.44 22.13
N HIS A 475 -12.83 -19.57 21.14
CA HIS A 475 -13.00 -19.92 19.73
C HIS A 475 -12.00 -20.99 19.32
N ALA A 476 -10.71 -20.80 19.62
CA ALA A 476 -9.67 -21.77 19.29
C ALA A 476 -9.93 -23.16 19.90
N ALA A 477 -10.31 -23.22 21.18
CA ALA A 477 -10.69 -24.48 21.85
C ALA A 477 -11.90 -25.14 21.19
N SER A 478 -12.96 -24.38 20.93
CA SER A 478 -14.17 -24.90 20.28
C SER A 478 -13.86 -25.50 18.90
N LEU A 479 -13.00 -24.84 18.11
CA LEU A 479 -12.57 -25.34 16.80
C LEU A 479 -11.77 -26.64 16.94
N VAL A 480 -10.74 -26.66 17.80
CA VAL A 480 -9.87 -27.84 17.97
C VAL A 480 -10.67 -29.03 18.51
N ALA A 481 -11.58 -28.81 19.46
CA ALA A 481 -12.45 -29.87 20.00
C ALA A 481 -13.44 -30.39 18.94
N SER A 482 -13.95 -29.52 18.07
CA SER A 482 -14.82 -29.91 16.95
C SER A 482 -14.07 -30.73 15.89
N LEU A 483 -12.87 -30.29 15.50
CA LEU A 483 -12.02 -31.02 14.55
C LEU A 483 -11.62 -32.40 15.09
N ALA A 484 -11.39 -32.51 16.39
CA ALA A 484 -11.12 -33.79 17.06
C ALA A 484 -12.37 -34.66 17.25
N GLY A 485 -13.58 -34.11 17.04
CA GLY A 485 -14.84 -34.82 17.22
C GLY A 485 -15.15 -35.17 18.69
N VAL A 486 -14.67 -34.36 19.64
CA VAL A 486 -14.79 -34.64 21.09
C VAL A 486 -15.68 -33.66 21.85
N THR A 487 -16.28 -32.69 21.18
CA THR A 487 -17.22 -31.72 21.78
C THR A 487 -18.67 -32.09 21.51
N ASP A 488 -19.56 -31.73 22.44
CA ASP A 488 -21.02 -31.93 22.33
C ASP A 488 -21.73 -30.85 21.51
N ALA A 489 -21.05 -29.73 21.26
CA ALA A 489 -21.56 -28.61 20.48
C ALA A 489 -20.63 -28.33 19.28
N PRO A 490 -20.48 -29.29 18.35
CA PRO A 490 -19.52 -29.16 17.26
C PRO A 490 -19.89 -27.98 16.35
N VAL A 491 -18.88 -27.19 16.02
CA VAL A 491 -19.01 -26.00 15.17
C VAL A 491 -18.65 -26.29 13.71
N CYS A 492 -18.03 -27.45 13.48
CA CYS A 492 -17.76 -28.04 12.18
C CYS A 492 -17.76 -29.57 12.34
N ALA A 493 -17.73 -30.30 11.22
CA ALA A 493 -17.60 -31.75 11.25
C ALA A 493 -16.23 -32.17 11.81
N PRO A 494 -16.09 -33.38 12.38
CA PRO A 494 -14.78 -33.93 12.73
C PRO A 494 -13.87 -34.02 11.49
N LEU A 495 -12.56 -33.89 11.69
CA LEU A 495 -11.58 -34.04 10.63
C LEU A 495 -11.23 -35.52 10.44
N GLU A 496 -11.71 -36.11 9.35
CA GLU A 496 -11.45 -37.50 9.00
C GLU A 496 -10.24 -37.59 8.06
N GLN A 497 -9.03 -37.61 8.63
CA GLN A 497 -7.78 -37.74 7.88
C GLN A 497 -6.76 -38.62 8.60
N ASP A 498 -5.85 -39.22 7.82
CA ASP A 498 -4.71 -39.93 8.38
C ASP A 498 -3.87 -38.99 9.26
N PHE A 499 -3.49 -39.48 10.44
CA PHE A 499 -2.62 -38.76 11.37
C PHE A 499 -3.23 -37.44 11.88
N VAL A 500 -4.57 -37.35 11.90
CA VAL A 500 -5.28 -36.19 12.48
C VAL A 500 -4.89 -35.97 13.94
N TYR A 501 -4.57 -37.03 14.67
CA TYR A 501 -4.11 -36.96 16.06
C TYR A 501 -2.89 -36.03 16.22
N GLU A 502 -1.89 -36.13 15.34
CA GLU A 502 -0.71 -35.27 15.36
C GLU A 502 -1.07 -33.80 15.13
N CYS A 503 -2.02 -33.53 14.22
CA CYS A 503 -2.53 -32.18 14.00
C CYS A 503 -3.20 -31.62 15.26
N ILE A 504 -4.17 -32.36 15.82
CA ILE A 504 -4.90 -31.94 17.03
C ILE A 504 -3.95 -31.73 18.20
N ARG A 505 -2.99 -32.63 18.40
CA ARG A 505 -1.98 -32.52 19.45
C ARG A 505 -1.10 -31.28 19.27
N GLN A 506 -0.69 -30.99 18.04
CA GLN A 506 0.09 -29.79 17.75
C GLN A 506 -0.71 -28.51 18.08
N LEU A 507 -1.97 -28.44 17.65
CA LEU A 507 -2.85 -27.30 17.95
C LEU A 507 -3.15 -27.20 19.45
N TRP A 508 -3.27 -28.34 20.13
CA TRP A 508 -3.44 -28.39 21.59
C TRP A 508 -2.26 -27.78 22.33
N VAL A 509 -1.01 -28.06 21.95
CA VAL A 509 0.17 -27.45 22.58
C VAL A 509 0.15 -25.92 22.45
N THR A 510 -0.23 -25.42 21.28
CA THR A 510 -0.37 -23.96 21.06
C THR A 510 -1.50 -23.37 21.89
N LEU A 511 -2.67 -24.01 21.90
CA LEU A 511 -3.82 -23.60 22.72
C LEU A 511 -3.50 -23.63 24.22
N HIS A 512 -2.82 -24.67 24.68
CA HIS A 512 -2.37 -24.84 26.06
C HIS A 512 -1.45 -23.71 26.49
N THR A 513 -0.51 -23.31 25.63
CA THR A 513 0.34 -22.15 25.88
C THR A 513 -0.48 -20.86 26.05
N ALA A 514 -1.56 -20.70 25.30
CA ALA A 514 -2.48 -19.57 25.46
C ALA A 514 -3.30 -19.67 26.76
N LEU A 515 -3.74 -20.87 27.16
CA LEU A 515 -4.47 -21.13 28.41
C LEU A 515 -3.66 -20.80 29.66
N LEU A 516 -2.33 -20.95 29.62
CA LEU A 516 -1.43 -20.57 30.72
C LEU A 516 -1.40 -19.06 30.98
N ASN A 517 -1.96 -18.23 30.09
CA ASN A 517 -2.04 -16.80 30.31
C ASN A 517 -3.12 -16.46 31.35
N PRO A 518 -2.76 -15.87 32.51
CA PRO A 518 -3.70 -15.63 33.60
C PRO A 518 -4.85 -14.66 33.25
N ARG A 519 -4.75 -13.92 32.13
CA ARG A 519 -5.79 -13.01 31.66
C ARG A 519 -7.00 -13.71 31.02
N VAL A 520 -6.83 -14.95 30.57
CA VAL A 520 -7.87 -15.68 29.82
C VAL A 520 -9.10 -15.90 30.68
N GLY A 521 -8.94 -16.40 31.92
CA GLY A 521 -10.07 -16.67 32.80
C GLY A 521 -10.70 -15.42 33.44
N ALA A 522 -9.92 -14.35 33.66
CA ALA A 522 -10.38 -13.19 34.42
C ALA A 522 -11.41 -12.29 33.68
N THR A 523 -11.54 -12.46 32.37
CA THR A 523 -12.36 -11.57 31.51
C THR A 523 -13.58 -12.25 30.90
N MET A 524 -13.71 -13.56 31.04
CA MET A 524 -14.77 -14.35 30.44
C MET A 524 -16.02 -14.43 31.34
N GLN A 525 -17.20 -14.52 30.73
CA GLN A 525 -18.42 -14.88 31.44
C GLN A 525 -18.37 -16.35 31.87
N ASP A 526 -19.03 -16.69 32.97
CA ASP A 526 -19.00 -18.02 33.59
C ASP A 526 -19.41 -19.16 32.63
N ASP A 527 -20.39 -18.90 31.76
CA ASP A 527 -20.88 -19.85 30.76
C ASP A 527 -19.87 -20.09 29.62
N VAL A 528 -19.22 -19.03 29.14
CA VAL A 528 -18.14 -19.10 28.15
C VAL A 528 -16.93 -19.83 28.74
N LEU A 529 -16.56 -19.50 29.98
CA LEU A 529 -15.47 -20.15 30.70
C LEU A 529 -15.77 -21.63 30.94
N GLN A 530 -16.98 -21.99 31.34
CA GLN A 530 -17.38 -23.39 31.51
C GLN A 530 -17.25 -24.17 30.19
N ARG A 531 -17.71 -23.60 29.06
CA ARG A 531 -17.58 -24.24 27.74
C ARG A 531 -16.12 -24.43 27.36
N LEU A 532 -15.30 -23.38 27.51
CA LEU A 532 -13.86 -23.45 27.25
C LEU A 532 -13.19 -24.56 28.06
N LEU A 533 -13.50 -24.65 29.36
CA LEU A 533 -12.97 -25.69 30.25
C LEU A 533 -13.39 -27.09 29.79
N THR A 534 -14.66 -27.28 29.43
CA THR A 534 -15.16 -28.57 28.93
C THR A 534 -14.46 -28.97 27.63
N ASP A 535 -14.33 -28.06 26.66
CA ASP A 535 -13.63 -28.34 25.40
C ASP A 535 -12.14 -28.63 25.63
N ALA A 536 -11.47 -27.87 26.50
CA ALA A 536 -10.06 -28.10 26.85
C ALA A 536 -9.85 -29.47 27.51
N LEU A 537 -10.72 -29.88 28.45
CA LEU A 537 -10.67 -31.20 29.08
C LEU A 537 -10.91 -32.33 28.06
N HIS A 538 -11.82 -32.13 27.11
CA HIS A 538 -12.08 -33.10 26.05
C HIS A 538 -10.86 -33.27 25.12
N ILE A 539 -10.21 -32.16 24.73
CA ILE A 539 -9.00 -32.19 23.90
C ILE A 539 -7.83 -32.82 24.65
N GLU A 540 -7.63 -32.45 25.92
CA GLU A 540 -6.60 -33.03 26.79
C GLU A 540 -6.75 -34.55 26.86
N HIS A 541 -7.96 -35.02 27.14
CA HIS A 541 -8.25 -36.45 27.19
C HIS A 541 -8.03 -37.14 25.84
N TYR A 542 -8.47 -36.53 24.75
CA TYR A 542 -8.22 -37.04 23.39
C TYR A 542 -6.71 -37.25 23.15
N CYS A 543 -5.88 -36.28 23.55
CA CYS A 543 -4.44 -36.33 23.42
C CYS A 543 -3.77 -37.35 24.36
N TYR A 544 -4.41 -37.73 25.48
CA TYR A 544 -3.89 -38.75 26.39
C TYR A 544 -4.35 -40.18 26.05
N ASP A 545 -5.60 -40.37 25.63
CA ASP A 545 -6.25 -41.70 25.53
C ASP A 545 -6.19 -42.31 24.12
N GLN A 546 -6.33 -41.51 23.05
CA GLN A 546 -6.22 -42.02 21.67
C GLN A 546 -4.78 -42.21 21.17
N ALA A 547 -3.82 -42.13 22.10
CA ALA A 547 -2.40 -42.26 21.86
C ALA A 547 -2.00 -43.54 21.11
N ASP A 548 -2.59 -44.70 21.37
CA ASP A 548 -1.90 -45.95 20.99
C ASP A 548 -2.20 -46.48 19.57
N MET A 549 -3.34 -46.13 18.95
CA MET A 549 -3.73 -46.79 17.68
C MET A 549 -3.69 -45.89 16.43
N ALA A 550 -3.81 -44.57 16.59
CA ALA A 550 -3.92 -43.64 15.45
C ALA A 550 -2.61 -42.87 15.14
N ARG A 551 -1.54 -43.08 15.91
CA ARG A 551 -0.28 -42.35 15.76
C ARG A 551 0.43 -42.68 14.46
N TRP A 552 0.92 -41.66 13.77
CA TRP A 552 1.83 -41.74 12.64
C TRP A 552 3.05 -42.59 12.95
N ILE A 553 3.64 -42.40 14.13
CA ILE A 553 4.80 -43.17 14.57
C ILE A 553 4.45 -44.66 14.64
N ASN A 554 3.27 -45.01 15.15
CA ASN A 554 2.84 -46.40 15.27
C ASN A 554 2.50 -47.01 13.89
N ALA A 555 2.01 -46.21 12.95
CA ALA A 555 1.72 -46.65 11.59
C ALA A 555 2.97 -46.79 10.69
N ARG A 556 4.06 -46.05 10.98
CA ARG A 556 5.28 -46.01 10.15
C ARG A 556 6.43 -46.83 10.70
N LEU A 557 6.45 -47.12 11.99
CA LEU A 557 7.40 -48.07 12.55
C LEU A 557 6.90 -49.50 12.30
N PRO A 558 7.75 -50.42 11.80
CA PRO A 558 7.36 -51.82 11.70
C PRO A 558 6.97 -52.33 13.09
N ALA A 559 5.87 -53.08 13.21
CA ALA A 559 5.36 -53.58 14.49
C ALA A 559 6.45 -54.29 15.33
N ASN A 560 7.39 -54.95 14.65
CA ASN A 560 8.52 -55.65 15.26
C ASN A 560 9.49 -54.70 15.99
N HIS A 561 9.61 -53.44 15.54
CA HIS A 561 10.47 -52.43 16.16
C HIS A 561 9.79 -51.71 17.32
N LEU A 562 8.47 -51.55 17.28
CA LEU A 562 7.69 -51.00 18.40
C LEU A 562 7.76 -51.89 19.64
N LEU A 563 7.75 -53.22 19.46
CA LEU A 563 7.91 -54.18 20.55
C LEU A 563 9.34 -54.24 21.14
N MET A 564 10.35 -53.75 20.39
CA MET A 564 11.75 -53.78 20.84
C MET A 564 12.24 -52.46 21.43
N LEU A 565 11.53 -51.35 21.22
CA LEU A 565 11.85 -50.09 21.88
C LEU A 565 11.37 -50.15 23.34
N PRO A 566 12.26 -49.91 24.32
CA PRO A 566 11.82 -49.73 25.70
C PRO A 566 10.79 -48.59 25.77
N THR A 567 9.72 -48.77 26.56
CA THR A 567 8.66 -47.76 26.76
C THR A 567 9.22 -46.37 27.07
N ASP A 568 10.36 -46.33 27.76
CA ASP A 568 11.08 -45.10 28.12
C ASP A 568 11.63 -44.34 26.91
N VAL A 569 12.11 -45.04 25.87
CA VAL A 569 12.65 -44.41 24.65
C VAL A 569 11.53 -43.79 23.83
N PHE A 570 10.39 -44.46 23.74
CA PHE A 570 9.21 -43.92 23.06
C PHE A 570 8.69 -42.68 23.79
N SER A 571 8.61 -42.72 25.13
CA SER A 571 8.28 -41.56 25.96
C SER A 571 9.27 -40.40 25.77
N ILE A 572 10.58 -40.68 25.66
CA ILE A 572 11.60 -39.65 25.39
C ILE A 572 11.38 -39.00 24.01
N ILE A 573 11.21 -39.80 22.95
CA ILE A 573 10.95 -39.27 21.60
C ILE A 573 9.66 -38.46 21.60
N GLU A 574 8.62 -38.96 22.25
CA GLU A 574 7.34 -38.28 22.36
C GLU A 574 7.46 -36.96 23.11
N SER A 575 8.16 -36.92 24.24
CA SER A 575 8.42 -35.70 25.02
C SER A 575 9.33 -34.70 24.29
N PHE A 576 10.18 -35.20 23.39
CA PHE A 576 11.04 -34.36 22.55
C PHE A 576 10.26 -33.73 21.39
N VAL A 577 9.38 -34.50 20.75
CA VAL A 577 8.54 -34.01 19.65
C VAL A 577 7.40 -33.13 20.17
N TRP A 578 6.85 -33.47 21.34
CA TRP A 578 5.71 -32.79 21.94
C TRP A 578 6.01 -32.44 23.40
N PRO A 579 6.11 -31.14 23.74
CA PRO A 579 6.29 -30.70 25.12
C PRO A 579 5.17 -31.27 26.01
N THR A 580 5.52 -31.71 27.21
CA THR A 580 4.51 -32.11 28.21
C THR A 580 3.68 -30.89 28.60
N THR A 581 2.38 -30.96 28.39
CA THR A 581 1.41 -29.95 28.83
C THR A 581 1.02 -30.20 30.29
N SER A 582 0.92 -29.14 31.10
CA SER A 582 0.33 -29.23 32.44
C SER A 582 -1.14 -29.63 32.35
N PRO A 583 -1.67 -30.43 33.29
CA PRO A 583 -3.10 -30.75 33.32
C PRO A 583 -3.97 -29.49 33.30
N VAL A 584 -5.04 -29.47 32.51
CA VAL A 584 -6.03 -28.37 32.47
C VAL A 584 -6.54 -28.08 33.88
N ALA A 585 -6.78 -29.12 34.67
CA ALA A 585 -7.20 -28.99 36.06
C ALA A 585 -6.19 -28.20 36.93
N ASP A 586 -4.88 -28.35 36.69
CA ASP A 586 -3.86 -27.61 37.44
C ASP A 586 -3.78 -26.15 37.01
N ILE A 587 -3.93 -25.87 35.71
CA ILE A 587 -3.95 -24.48 35.17
C ILE A 587 -5.08 -23.69 35.82
N PHE A 588 -6.25 -24.33 35.92
CA PHE A 588 -7.48 -23.68 36.37
C PHE A 588 -7.75 -23.83 37.87
N GLY A 589 -7.11 -24.77 38.55
CA GLY A 589 -7.19 -24.94 40.00
C GLY A 589 -6.67 -23.74 40.79
N GLY A 590 -5.80 -22.93 40.19
CA GLY A 590 -5.34 -21.66 40.76
C GLY A 590 -6.31 -20.49 40.57
N MET A 591 -7.39 -20.64 39.80
CA MET A 591 -8.40 -19.59 39.63
C MET A 591 -9.48 -19.73 40.71
N HIS A 592 -9.96 -18.61 41.25
CA HIS A 592 -10.96 -18.54 42.34
C HIS A 592 -12.36 -19.13 42.02
N SER A 593 -12.54 -19.84 40.89
CA SER A 593 -13.82 -20.35 40.40
C SER A 593 -13.89 -21.88 40.41
N CYS A 594 -13.62 -22.49 41.56
CA CYS A 594 -13.68 -23.96 41.74
C CYS A 594 -15.03 -24.58 41.32
N SER A 595 -16.13 -23.85 41.46
CA SER A 595 -17.48 -24.30 41.05
C SER A 595 -17.60 -24.51 39.53
N LEU A 596 -16.98 -23.64 38.73
CA LEU A 596 -16.99 -23.74 37.26
C LEU A 596 -16.13 -24.91 36.78
N LEU A 597 -14.96 -25.10 37.39
CA LEU A 597 -14.11 -26.26 37.10
C LEU A 597 -14.85 -27.56 37.40
N LEU A 598 -15.52 -27.66 38.56
CA LEU A 598 -16.33 -28.82 38.92
C LEU A 598 -17.49 -29.05 37.93
N GLY A 599 -18.16 -27.98 37.49
CA GLY A 599 -19.23 -28.05 36.48
C GLY A 599 -18.72 -28.53 35.11
N ALA A 600 -17.57 -28.01 34.67
CA ALA A 600 -16.93 -28.40 33.42
C ALA A 600 -16.42 -29.84 33.46
N MET A 601 -15.77 -30.26 34.55
CA MET A 601 -15.34 -31.64 34.79
C MET A 601 -16.55 -32.58 34.80
N ALA A 602 -17.61 -32.24 35.53
CA ALA A 602 -18.83 -33.03 35.57
C ALA A 602 -19.45 -33.20 34.17
N THR A 603 -19.46 -32.13 33.37
CA THR A 603 -19.94 -32.18 31.98
C THR A 603 -19.05 -33.11 31.15
N ALA A 604 -17.72 -32.92 31.19
CA ALA A 604 -16.79 -33.75 30.44
C ALA A 604 -16.88 -35.24 30.80
N LEU A 605 -17.07 -35.56 32.09
CA LEU A 605 -17.19 -36.93 32.59
C LEU A 605 -18.51 -37.62 32.23
N VAL A 606 -19.60 -36.86 32.13
CA VAL A 606 -20.90 -37.40 31.68
C VAL A 606 -20.84 -37.82 30.22
N HIS A 607 -20.13 -37.05 29.41
CA HIS A 607 -20.05 -37.25 27.97
C HIS A 607 -18.96 -38.24 27.56
N ASN A 608 -17.90 -38.36 28.35
CA ASN A 608 -16.83 -39.30 28.09
C ASN A 608 -16.69 -40.34 29.22
N ALA A 609 -17.29 -41.52 29.03
CA ALA A 609 -17.16 -42.61 29.99
C ALA A 609 -15.70 -43.11 30.15
N ALA A 610 -14.81 -42.85 29.18
CA ALA A 610 -13.39 -43.17 29.28
C ALA A 610 -12.64 -42.22 30.23
N LEU A 611 -13.08 -40.94 30.36
CA LEU A 611 -12.60 -40.04 31.42
C LEU A 611 -12.90 -40.60 32.82
N ASN A 612 -13.99 -41.35 33.01
CA ASN A 612 -14.28 -42.04 34.28
C ASN A 612 -13.36 -43.24 34.54
N ALA A 613 -12.75 -43.81 33.49
CA ALA A 613 -11.93 -45.03 33.58
C ALA A 613 -10.43 -44.74 33.66
N SER A 614 -9.97 -43.54 33.28
CA SER A 614 -8.55 -43.18 33.28
C SER A 614 -8.07 -42.78 34.69
N PRO A 615 -7.12 -43.52 35.30
CA PRO A 615 -6.70 -43.31 36.69
C PRO A 615 -5.68 -42.17 36.87
N ARG A 616 -5.53 -41.23 35.92
CA ARG A 616 -4.33 -40.37 35.81
C ARG A 616 -4.60 -38.88 35.61
N VAL A 617 -5.55 -38.27 36.32
CA VAL A 617 -5.51 -36.81 36.52
C VAL A 617 -4.90 -36.55 37.90
N PRO A 618 -3.58 -36.35 38.01
CA PRO A 618 -3.02 -35.74 39.22
C PRO A 618 -3.51 -34.29 39.25
N CYS A 619 -4.21 -33.90 40.30
CA CYS A 619 -4.53 -32.50 40.57
C CYS A 619 -3.81 -32.10 41.85
N THR A 620 -2.97 -31.08 41.78
CA THR A 620 -2.37 -30.47 42.99
C THR A 620 -3.23 -29.29 43.45
N TRP A 621 -3.87 -29.44 44.60
CA TRP A 621 -4.69 -28.38 45.20
C TRP A 621 -3.86 -27.62 46.23
N HIS A 622 -3.73 -26.31 46.04
CA HIS A 622 -3.13 -25.42 47.03
C HIS A 622 -4.24 -24.79 47.88
N CYS A 623 -4.32 -25.18 49.16
CA CYS A 623 -5.18 -24.51 50.12
C CYS A 623 -4.50 -23.21 50.61
N ASP A 624 -5.14 -22.07 50.42
CA ASP A 624 -4.66 -20.73 50.83
C ASP A 624 -4.62 -20.50 52.36
N ASP A 625 -5.02 -21.49 53.16
CA ASP A 625 -5.13 -21.36 54.62
C ASP A 625 -3.81 -21.63 55.39
N GLY A 626 -2.69 -21.74 54.67
CA GLY A 626 -1.37 -21.99 55.26
C GLY A 626 -1.18 -23.42 55.78
N SER A 627 -2.12 -24.33 55.53
CA SER A 627 -2.07 -25.73 55.99
C SER A 627 -1.36 -26.68 55.02
N GLY A 628 -0.26 -26.23 54.38
CA GLY A 628 0.61 -27.08 53.57
C GLY A 628 0.02 -27.55 52.23
N THR A 629 0.91 -27.93 51.32
CA THR A 629 0.58 -28.56 50.03
C THR A 629 0.15 -30.00 50.25
N GLU A 630 -1.14 -30.31 50.10
CA GLU A 630 -1.60 -31.69 49.90
C GLU A 630 -1.47 -32.07 48.42
N THR A 631 -0.40 -32.77 48.08
CA THR A 631 -0.29 -33.48 46.79
C THR A 631 -1.29 -34.65 46.78
N VAL A 632 -2.45 -34.45 46.17
CA VAL A 632 -3.43 -35.52 45.95
C VAL A 632 -2.98 -36.33 44.73
N VAL A 633 -2.23 -37.41 45.01
CA VAL A 633 -1.76 -38.33 43.97
C VAL A 633 -2.95 -39.10 43.39
N ALA A 634 -3.27 -38.80 42.12
CA ALA A 634 -4.07 -39.60 41.18
C ALA A 634 -5.33 -40.26 41.78
N VAL A 635 -6.48 -39.58 41.68
CA VAL A 635 -7.71 -40.02 42.33
C VAL A 635 -8.88 -39.94 41.35
N SER A 636 -9.62 -41.05 41.20
CA SER A 636 -10.87 -41.06 40.42
C SER A 636 -11.88 -40.05 40.96
N VAL A 637 -12.73 -39.51 40.10
CA VAL A 637 -13.75 -38.50 40.47
C VAL A 637 -14.64 -38.97 41.62
N SER A 638 -14.93 -40.28 41.69
CA SER A 638 -15.65 -40.91 42.79
C SER A 638 -14.99 -40.67 44.15
N ARG A 639 -13.65 -40.61 44.17
CA ARG A 639 -12.86 -40.44 45.38
C ARG A 639 -12.53 -38.97 45.65
N LEU A 640 -12.48 -38.09 44.63
CA LEU A 640 -12.50 -36.63 44.81
C LEU A 640 -13.83 -36.16 45.45
N LEU A 641 -14.96 -36.69 44.97
CA LEU A 641 -16.27 -36.52 45.62
C LEU A 641 -16.28 -37.10 47.04
N SER A 642 -15.69 -38.28 47.27
CA SER A 642 -15.58 -38.85 48.62
C SER A 642 -14.69 -38.03 49.57
N LEU A 643 -13.66 -37.34 49.05
CA LEU A 643 -12.76 -36.49 49.83
C LEU A 643 -13.46 -35.18 50.23
N LEU A 644 -14.21 -34.59 49.29
CA LEU A 644 -15.09 -33.45 49.56
C LEU A 644 -16.21 -33.80 50.56
N GLU A 645 -16.74 -35.03 50.52
CA GLU A 645 -17.72 -35.53 51.51
C GLU A 645 -17.11 -35.84 52.88
N ARG A 646 -15.82 -36.22 52.96
CA ARG A 646 -15.16 -36.65 54.20
C ARG A 646 -14.55 -35.52 55.02
N ASN A 647 -14.28 -34.34 54.44
CA ASN A 647 -13.63 -33.24 55.16
C ASN A 647 -14.35 -31.88 55.05
N PRO A 648 -15.60 -31.76 55.56
CA PRO A 648 -16.41 -30.54 55.49
C PRO A 648 -15.96 -29.38 56.40
N ARG A 649 -14.73 -29.39 56.93
CA ARG A 649 -14.27 -28.50 58.01
C ARG A 649 -13.11 -27.57 57.67
N GLN A 650 -12.40 -27.77 56.57
CA GLN A 650 -11.48 -26.73 56.06
C GLN A 650 -12.30 -25.69 55.30
N LYS A 651 -12.01 -24.41 55.55
CA LYS A 651 -12.87 -23.23 55.29
C LYS A 651 -13.16 -22.98 53.82
N ILE A 652 -13.97 -23.84 53.25
CA ILE A 652 -14.80 -23.56 52.11
C ILE A 652 -16.12 -23.06 52.72
N GLU A 653 -16.50 -21.81 52.44
CA GLU A 653 -17.67 -21.16 53.03
C GLU A 653 -18.86 -22.13 53.09
N VAL A 654 -19.54 -22.22 54.23
CA VAL A 654 -20.66 -23.14 54.44
C VAL A 654 -21.75 -22.96 53.37
N ALA A 655 -21.87 -21.77 52.77
CA ALA A 655 -22.70 -21.51 51.61
C ALA A 655 -22.20 -22.24 50.34
N PHE A 656 -20.90 -22.25 50.05
CA PHE A 656 -20.29 -23.00 48.95
C PHE A 656 -20.41 -24.51 49.16
N LEU A 657 -20.26 -25.01 50.38
CA LEU A 657 -20.45 -26.43 50.69
C LEU A 657 -21.93 -26.83 50.57
N ASP A 658 -22.87 -25.99 50.99
CA ASP A 658 -24.30 -26.24 50.77
C ASP A 658 -24.68 -26.12 49.29
N ASP A 659 -24.05 -25.24 48.50
CA ASP A 659 -24.24 -25.14 47.06
C ASP A 659 -23.62 -26.32 46.31
N CYS A 660 -22.44 -26.80 46.73
CA CYS A 660 -21.80 -28.00 46.20
C CYS A 660 -22.52 -29.27 46.64
N ARG A 661 -23.11 -29.29 47.83
CA ARG A 661 -23.93 -30.41 48.31
C ARG A 661 -25.28 -30.42 47.61
N GLN A 662 -25.92 -29.27 47.42
CA GLN A 662 -27.15 -29.17 46.62
C GLN A 662 -26.88 -29.47 45.14
N SER A 663 -25.78 -28.97 44.57
CA SER A 663 -25.37 -29.24 43.18
C SER A 663 -24.91 -30.67 42.99
N GLY A 664 -24.23 -31.27 43.97
CA GLY A 664 -23.83 -32.68 44.01
C GLY A 664 -25.02 -33.62 44.16
N THR A 665 -26.00 -33.27 45.00
CA THR A 665 -27.25 -34.04 45.12
C THR A 665 -28.14 -33.87 43.88
N ARG A 666 -28.15 -32.68 43.27
CA ARG A 666 -28.76 -32.44 41.94
C ARG A 666 -28.00 -33.19 40.84
N PHE A 667 -26.67 -33.29 40.91
CA PHE A 667 -25.81 -34.04 40.00
C PHE A 667 -26.09 -35.53 40.08
N VAL A 668 -26.11 -36.12 41.27
CA VAL A 668 -26.47 -37.54 41.46
C VAL A 668 -27.90 -37.79 40.96
N ARG A 669 -28.86 -36.90 41.25
CA ARG A 669 -30.24 -37.05 40.73
C ARG A 669 -30.36 -36.84 39.22
N ALA A 670 -29.68 -35.87 38.63
CA ALA A 670 -29.73 -35.56 37.21
C ALA A 670 -28.99 -36.61 36.37
N THR A 671 -27.87 -37.11 36.87
CA THR A 671 -27.12 -38.22 36.27
C THR A 671 -27.92 -39.52 36.37
N LEU A 672 -28.54 -39.82 37.53
CA LEU A 672 -29.45 -40.98 37.66
C LEU A 672 -30.70 -40.86 36.78
N ALA A 673 -31.29 -39.65 36.65
CA ALA A 673 -32.45 -39.40 35.81
C ALA A 673 -32.12 -39.44 34.30
N ARG A 674 -30.95 -38.94 33.87
CA ARG A 674 -30.49 -39.04 32.47
C ARG A 674 -30.08 -40.46 32.12
N VAL A 675 -29.38 -41.18 32.99
CA VAL A 675 -29.02 -42.59 32.79
C VAL A 675 -30.26 -43.49 32.72
N GLY A 676 -31.33 -43.15 33.46
CA GLY A 676 -32.62 -43.85 33.41
C GLY A 676 -33.46 -43.65 32.13
N ASN A 677 -33.21 -42.58 31.35
CA ASN A 677 -34.01 -42.23 30.17
C ASN A 677 -33.37 -42.61 28.82
N VAL A 678 -32.19 -43.25 28.81
CA VAL A 678 -31.54 -43.70 27.55
C VAL A 678 -32.07 -45.08 27.14
N SER A 679 -32.70 -45.12 25.95
CA SER A 679 -33.34 -46.27 25.30
C SER A 679 -32.56 -47.60 25.36
N ALA A 680 -33.32 -48.68 25.57
CA ALA A 680 -32.94 -50.04 25.95
C ALA A 680 -32.08 -50.87 24.96
N LYS A 681 -31.26 -50.27 24.09
CA LYS A 681 -30.53 -51.00 23.03
C LYS A 681 -29.05 -51.30 23.28
N SER A 682 -28.48 -50.98 24.44
CA SER A 682 -27.06 -51.28 24.76
C SER A 682 -26.90 -51.76 26.20
N LEU A 683 -26.91 -53.08 26.41
CA LEU A 683 -26.89 -53.70 27.75
C LEU A 683 -26.04 -54.98 27.77
N THR A 684 -24.77 -54.83 28.10
CA THR A 684 -23.94 -55.89 28.73
C THR A 684 -22.98 -55.31 29.77
N ASN A 685 -22.40 -54.12 29.54
CA ASN A 685 -21.44 -53.51 30.49
C ASN A 685 -22.06 -52.71 31.66
N ARG A 686 -23.40 -52.62 31.76
CA ARG A 686 -24.08 -51.77 32.77
C ARG A 686 -24.44 -52.48 34.08
N PHE A 687 -24.51 -53.81 34.09
CA PHE A 687 -24.88 -54.55 35.31
C PHE A 687 -23.79 -54.46 36.39
N ASP A 688 -22.52 -54.36 36.00
CA ASP A 688 -21.42 -54.25 36.96
C ASP A 688 -21.37 -52.88 37.64
N LEU A 689 -21.71 -51.80 36.94
CA LEU A 689 -21.69 -50.45 37.51
C LEU A 689 -22.83 -50.25 38.53
N VAL A 690 -24.04 -50.72 38.22
CA VAL A 690 -25.18 -50.64 39.15
C VAL A 690 -24.94 -51.54 40.38
N ALA A 691 -24.39 -52.74 40.18
CA ALA A 691 -24.05 -53.66 41.26
C ALA A 691 -22.87 -53.16 42.13
N HIS A 692 -21.95 -52.38 41.57
CA HIS A 692 -20.85 -51.76 42.30
C HIS A 692 -21.35 -50.56 43.14
N VAL A 693 -22.19 -49.70 42.57
CA VAL A 693 -22.78 -48.55 43.27
C VAL A 693 -23.75 -48.99 44.37
N GLN A 694 -24.54 -50.05 44.16
CA GLN A 694 -25.38 -50.65 45.21
C GLN A 694 -24.57 -51.30 46.33
N ARG A 695 -23.41 -51.89 46.02
CA ARG A 695 -22.50 -52.43 47.04
C ARG A 695 -21.88 -51.33 47.89
N GLU A 696 -21.43 -50.23 47.29
CA GLU A 696 -20.86 -49.10 48.03
C GLU A 696 -21.91 -48.34 48.86
N THR A 697 -23.13 -48.16 48.36
CA THR A 697 -24.21 -47.55 49.15
C THR A 697 -24.65 -48.42 50.33
N SER A 698 -24.66 -49.75 50.17
CA SER A 698 -24.93 -50.69 51.26
C SER A 698 -23.80 -50.71 52.31
N PHE A 699 -22.55 -50.61 51.86
CA PHE A 699 -21.38 -50.50 52.74
C PHE A 699 -21.37 -49.19 53.54
N LEU A 700 -21.77 -48.07 52.93
CA LEU A 700 -21.89 -46.77 53.60
C LEU A 700 -23.08 -46.69 54.57
N GLN A 701 -24.15 -47.45 54.34
CA GLN A 701 -25.24 -47.59 55.31
C GLN A 701 -24.85 -48.46 56.50
N GLN A 702 -23.99 -49.47 56.31
CA GLN A 702 -23.43 -50.28 57.41
C GLN A 702 -22.42 -49.52 58.28
N LEU A 703 -21.71 -48.53 57.73
CA LEU A 703 -20.80 -47.66 58.50
C LEU A 703 -21.51 -46.55 59.29
N ARG A 704 -22.83 -46.39 59.11
CA ARG A 704 -23.66 -45.40 59.82
C ARG A 704 -24.46 -45.99 60.99
N GLY A 705 -24.52 -47.32 61.12
CA GLY A 705 -24.99 -48.00 62.33
C GLY A 705 -23.80 -48.37 63.19
#